data_AF-A0A5C6F3F9-F1
#
_entry.id   AF-A0A5C6F3F9-F1
#
_cell.length_a   1.000
_cell.length_b   1.000
_cell.length_c   1.000
_cell.angle_alpha   90.00
_cell.angle_beta   90.00
_cell.angle_gamma   90.00
#
_symmetry.space_group_name_H-M   'P 1'
#
loop_
_entity.id
_entity.type
_entity.pdbx_description
1 polymer ?
#
loop_
_entity_poly.entity_id
_entity_poly.type
_entity_poly.pdbx_seq_one_letter_code
_entity_poly.pdbx_strand_id
1 'polypeptide(L)'
;MFSNATRFLRLFRTSAPRVRRSVRKSLRSEQLESRWVFSGLAMFESTAGLASVETVAASESYAASIASNQIGLAASPSNEIVPFWRKVGDSPSFAPDWYANKGPVTLEVHYDSALTPAENGAALKSVLSNLSAGEHIKIHAGEYFVDSFFTIEAAGTAQNPVTIAGAPGEVVVITRSDVKQNVVNIFPSQYLIIEGLELIGGSTGIKLQEVDHFMLHDVEISQTDGNGIAANSKNTSYLYFIDNEIHDTGGNGEGLYLGAHDGSHITHHSYVIGNYIYNLNARDVGQGDGIEIKDGSYANTIKHNFVQNTNYPGIVVYRTGRAIEDRNVIEENVVINSNDTAIQATADALIQNNLIVTNRTGFLSKPFATVPQNLSIVNNTIVAGTDGIRTFGWDDAEAVNNIFANNAVYSAAGRPIPNGLGNAISTGNAVITDLAEAFSDVRLDEPRWDATPLANTELIGRSDPQYAPTHDLFGNARVTGNDIGAIDFAGIGGELPEPEVPVDGVYGRFDFGTETSPVESGYTKITALDRYDYVNEYGWLNGSVGSRDRVNADDLDRDFNYVSSGSMTFAVEVPNGIYQLSMVVGDASYESSSIEVEIEHQLVDTISTVAGEFVNSIYEVEVTDRLLSLRLTRGTSGFAMINSLQVTRVQQVPAAVIVKADLGLSTTESQGTASFTVELRSQPTHPVTIDIRSSDVTEGTVSTRQLTFNDQNWNMPQTVTLTGVDDSLHDGNVSYQVITSDTVSSDPNYNGLVIEDISLSNIDDEIAGPDPSLRFDFGTIGSPVETGYVQVTPLIEYESTRGYGWLNGNVGSRDRGKGSSLVRDFNHTASGAMTFAVDVPDGDYQVKVTVADPFYSNRGMQVVIEGQAVDTLSIDGGDSLARTYDVIVRDGQLTLTIMRGTTGFAIINSLEVIPKRRFDAGVLLKASPVLFTTEKSGSAQFTVELLAPPTEAVTILLNSSDVTEGVLSATHVVFNPLNWNQPQTVIVTGVDDDVQDGDVIYQIITSSASSLDSAYQGLDVDDVSLVNQDDDSDEVGFESIARFDFGSSSSPVEGGYTQVVPADRYNAVAGYGWLSGAVGARDRVNATDLDRDFNHVASGEMVFAVDLANGVYRVTVSIGDRYYGHEGIGISIEGETVQAVSIGPNEFISESYLATIADGQLTLKLTRGQSGFALLNSLLIERQV
;
A
#
# COMPACT_ATOMS: atom_id res chain seq x y z
N MET A 1 -61.04 -20.33 -49.02
CA MET A 1 -62.37 -20.13 -48.39
C MET A 1 -62.14 -19.42 -47.07
N PHE A 2 -62.90 -18.34 -46.86
CA PHE A 2 -63.29 -17.67 -45.60
C PHE A 2 -62.42 -17.85 -44.35
N SER A 3 -62.16 -16.85 -43.52
CA SER A 3 -62.39 -15.40 -43.50
C SER A 3 -62.02 -14.94 -42.09
N ASN A 4 -61.49 -13.72 -41.99
CA ASN A 4 -61.80 -12.71 -40.98
C ASN A 4 -61.98 -13.14 -39.51
N ALA A 5 -61.26 -12.45 -38.61
CA ALA A 5 -61.79 -11.23 -37.97
C ALA A 5 -60.98 -10.95 -36.67
N THR A 6 -60.27 -9.83 -36.49
CA THR A 6 -60.76 -8.45 -36.21
C THR A 6 -60.34 -8.04 -34.78
N ARG A 7 -59.38 -7.08 -34.68
CA ARG A 7 -59.49 -5.75 -34.01
C ARG A 7 -59.13 -5.72 -32.52
N PHE A 8 -58.69 -4.63 -31.87
CA PHE A 8 -58.21 -3.24 -32.14
C PHE A 8 -57.64 -2.79 -30.76
N LEU A 9 -56.45 -2.18 -30.63
CA LEU A 9 -56.08 -0.74 -30.76
C LEU A 9 -56.33 0.13 -29.50
N ARG A 10 -55.37 1.05 -29.25
CA ARG A 10 -55.42 2.37 -28.52
C ARG A 10 -54.90 2.40 -27.07
N LEU A 11 -54.09 3.38 -26.57
CA LEU A 11 -53.63 4.72 -27.03
C LEU A 11 -52.48 5.30 -26.13
N PHE A 12 -51.66 6.21 -26.74
CA PHE A 12 -50.97 7.45 -26.25
C PHE A 12 -49.78 7.42 -25.22
N ARG A 13 -48.57 7.87 -25.62
CA ARG A 13 -47.90 9.24 -25.52
C ARG A 13 -47.45 9.59 -24.08
N THR A 14 -46.27 10.12 -23.72
CA THR A 14 -45.17 10.91 -24.34
C THR A 14 -43.94 10.94 -23.38
N SER A 15 -42.83 11.57 -23.83
CA SER A 15 -41.67 12.19 -23.13
C SER A 15 -40.44 11.36 -22.73
N ALA A 16 -39.29 11.75 -23.33
CA ALA A 16 -37.88 11.49 -22.96
C ALA A 16 -37.48 12.32 -21.70
N PRO A 17 -36.28 12.20 -21.05
CA PRO A 17 -34.97 11.76 -21.60
C PRO A 17 -34.01 10.92 -20.70
N ARG A 18 -32.91 10.47 -21.33
CA ARG A 18 -31.55 10.09 -20.81
C ARG A 18 -31.40 8.95 -19.78
N VAL A 19 -30.66 7.91 -20.18
CA VAL A 19 -29.29 7.49 -19.75
C VAL A 19 -29.14 6.03 -20.18
N ARG A 20 -28.12 5.70 -20.99
CA ARG A 20 -27.74 4.33 -21.35
C ARG A 20 -26.24 4.16 -21.24
N ARG A 21 -25.81 3.22 -20.40
CA ARG A 21 -24.61 2.41 -20.62
C ARG A 21 -24.92 0.94 -20.27
N SER A 22 -24.36 0.08 -21.11
CA SER A 22 -24.17 -1.38 -21.05
C SER A 22 -25.31 -2.38 -21.29
N VAL A 23 -24.89 -3.45 -21.97
CA VAL A 23 -25.49 -4.77 -22.26
C VAL A 23 -26.56 -4.86 -23.36
N ARG A 24 -26.13 -5.31 -24.54
CA ARG A 24 -26.88 -6.29 -25.37
C ARG A 24 -25.95 -7.33 -25.99
N LYS A 25 -25.80 -8.47 -25.30
CA LYS A 25 -25.68 -9.79 -25.93
C LYS A 25 -26.98 -10.08 -26.69
N SER A 26 -26.88 -10.45 -27.97
CA SER A 26 -28.04 -10.91 -28.74
C SER A 26 -28.04 -12.44 -28.82
N LEU A 27 -29.06 -13.06 -28.24
CA LEU A 27 -29.49 -14.41 -28.57
C LEU A 27 -30.40 -14.35 -29.81
N ARG A 28 -29.97 -14.93 -30.93
CA ARG A 28 -30.85 -15.55 -31.93
C ARG A 28 -30.10 -16.65 -32.67
N SER A 29 -30.27 -17.89 -32.22
CA SER A 29 -30.17 -19.08 -33.06
C SER A 29 -31.40 -19.94 -32.80
N GLU A 30 -32.24 -20.08 -33.82
CA GLU A 30 -32.96 -21.31 -34.20
C GLU A 30 -33.94 -20.99 -35.33
N GLN A 31 -33.63 -21.49 -36.53
CA GLN A 31 -34.51 -22.34 -37.34
C GLN A 31 -33.82 -22.62 -38.68
N LEU A 32 -33.39 -23.87 -38.88
CA LEU A 32 -33.83 -24.74 -39.97
C LEU A 32 -33.10 -26.08 -39.90
N GLU A 33 -33.85 -27.13 -39.52
CA GLU A 33 -33.43 -28.52 -39.60
C GLU A 33 -33.72 -29.15 -40.99
N SER A 34 -32.92 -30.19 -41.28
CA SER A 34 -33.26 -31.48 -41.90
C SER A 34 -33.08 -31.67 -43.44
N ARG A 35 -32.26 -32.65 -43.88
CA ARG A 35 -32.57 -34.10 -44.04
C ARG A 35 -31.44 -34.91 -44.77
N TRP A 36 -30.89 -35.93 -44.07
CA TRP A 36 -30.79 -37.39 -44.38
C TRP A 36 -30.05 -38.03 -45.62
N VAL A 37 -29.11 -38.95 -45.27
CA VAL A 37 -28.77 -40.34 -45.77
C VAL A 37 -27.90 -40.59 -47.03
N PHE A 38 -26.73 -41.26 -46.86
CA PHE A 38 -26.46 -42.69 -47.24
C PHE A 38 -25.10 -43.21 -46.71
N SER A 39 -25.01 -44.54 -46.59
CA SER A 39 -24.18 -45.41 -45.74
C SER A 39 -23.15 -46.31 -46.47
N GLY A 40 -22.19 -46.92 -45.72
CA GLY A 40 -21.58 -48.26 -45.99
C GLY A 40 -20.06 -48.37 -45.71
N LEU A 41 -19.57 -49.02 -44.62
CA LEU A 41 -19.11 -50.44 -44.46
C LEU A 41 -17.86 -50.84 -45.32
N ALA A 42 -16.79 -51.54 -44.88
CA ALA A 42 -16.53 -52.46 -43.74
C ALA A 42 -15.00 -52.80 -43.51
N MET A 43 -14.67 -53.15 -42.24
CA MET A 43 -13.76 -54.22 -41.67
C MET A 43 -12.28 -54.45 -42.07
N PHE A 44 -11.37 -54.59 -41.07
CA PHE A 44 -10.83 -55.88 -40.55
C PHE A 44 -10.04 -55.77 -39.20
N GLU A 45 -9.96 -56.90 -38.50
CA GLU A 45 -9.66 -57.22 -37.08
C GLU A 45 -8.18 -57.12 -36.62
N SER A 46 -7.90 -56.68 -35.37
CA SER A 46 -7.44 -57.41 -34.13
C SER A 46 -6.10 -58.18 -34.23
N THR A 47 -5.13 -58.16 -33.30
CA THR A 47 -5.14 -58.27 -31.82
C THR A 47 -3.82 -57.79 -31.19
N ALA A 48 -3.87 -57.56 -29.87
CA ALA A 48 -2.85 -57.04 -28.94
C ALA A 48 -1.62 -57.92 -28.66
N GLY A 49 -0.57 -57.28 -28.11
CA GLY A 49 -0.03 -57.66 -26.80
C GLY A 49 1.43 -58.15 -26.68
N LEU A 50 2.28 -57.24 -26.16
CA LEU A 50 3.39 -57.43 -25.19
C LEU A 50 4.82 -57.84 -25.66
N ALA A 51 5.73 -56.83 -25.54
CA ALA A 51 7.07 -56.75 -24.89
C ALA A 51 8.07 -57.93 -25.05
N SER A 52 9.40 -57.76 -25.20
CA SER A 52 10.33 -56.66 -24.88
C SER A 52 11.69 -56.84 -25.60
N VAL A 53 12.20 -55.73 -26.14
CA VAL A 53 13.54 -55.10 -26.02
C VAL A 53 14.83 -55.84 -26.47
N GLU A 54 15.67 -55.02 -27.14
CA GLU A 54 17.05 -55.16 -27.68
C GLU A 54 17.12 -55.58 -29.17
N THR A 55 17.89 -54.97 -30.09
CA THR A 55 18.86 -53.85 -30.08
C THR A 55 19.17 -53.42 -31.54
N VAL A 56 19.57 -52.15 -31.72
CA VAL A 56 20.47 -51.53 -32.74
C VAL A 56 20.10 -51.57 -34.25
N ALA A 57 19.89 -50.38 -34.85
CA ALA A 57 20.75 -49.72 -35.86
C ALA A 57 20.07 -48.48 -36.50
N ALA A 58 20.87 -47.44 -36.77
CA ALA A 58 20.46 -46.11 -37.22
C ALA A 58 20.38 -45.95 -38.75
N SER A 59 19.34 -45.23 -39.23
CA SER A 59 19.37 -44.14 -40.23
C SER A 59 17.98 -43.94 -40.87
N GLU A 60 17.61 -42.67 -41.07
CA GLU A 60 16.51 -42.14 -41.91
C GLU A 60 15.05 -42.17 -41.39
N SER A 61 14.40 -41.04 -41.67
CA SER A 61 12.97 -40.70 -41.62
C SER A 61 12.35 -40.33 -40.26
N TYR A 62 12.40 -39.03 -39.95
CA TYR A 62 11.35 -38.37 -39.15
C TYR A 62 10.72 -37.28 -40.03
N ALA A 63 9.92 -37.73 -40.99
CA ALA A 63 8.97 -36.91 -41.72
C ALA A 63 7.62 -37.65 -41.66
N ALA A 64 6.57 -36.90 -41.30
CA ALA A 64 5.16 -37.29 -41.25
C ALA A 64 4.68 -38.07 -40.01
N SER A 65 4.33 -37.34 -38.95
CA SER A 65 3.15 -37.68 -38.12
C SER A 65 2.66 -36.51 -37.25
N ILE A 66 2.31 -35.35 -37.84
CA ILE A 66 1.33 -34.43 -37.25
C ILE A 66 0.49 -33.83 -38.40
N ALA A 67 -0.36 -34.67 -38.98
CA ALA A 67 -1.36 -34.26 -39.96
C ALA A 67 -2.65 -35.08 -39.69
N SER A 68 -3.36 -34.72 -38.62
CA SER A 68 -4.80 -34.98 -38.45
C SER A 68 -5.27 -34.48 -37.09
N ASN A 69 -5.45 -33.16 -37.00
CA ASN A 69 -6.45 -32.49 -36.15
C ASN A 69 -6.45 -31.00 -36.52
N GLN A 70 -6.69 -30.70 -37.81
CA GLN A 70 -7.14 -29.36 -38.20
C GLN A 70 -8.67 -29.38 -38.21
N ILE A 71 -9.24 -29.10 -37.05
CA ILE A 71 -10.51 -28.36 -36.99
C ILE A 71 -10.06 -26.97 -36.58
N GLY A 72 -10.25 -26.00 -37.48
CA GLY A 72 -9.90 -24.61 -37.22
C GLY A 72 -10.56 -24.15 -35.92
N LEU A 73 -9.73 -23.78 -34.95
CA LEU A 73 -10.13 -22.86 -33.92
C LEU A 73 -10.37 -21.53 -34.62
N ALA A 74 -11.59 -21.32 -35.10
CA ALA A 74 -12.12 -19.98 -35.12
C ALA A 74 -12.05 -19.49 -33.67
N ALA A 75 -11.08 -18.63 -33.39
CA ALA A 75 -10.96 -17.98 -32.09
C ALA A 75 -12.32 -17.32 -31.80
N SER A 76 -13.02 -17.84 -30.78
CA SER A 76 -14.20 -17.17 -30.26
C SER A 76 -13.71 -15.89 -29.55
N PRO A 77 -14.30 -14.71 -29.82
CA PRO A 77 -13.81 -13.45 -29.29
C PRO A 77 -14.32 -13.28 -27.86
N SER A 78 -13.50 -13.58 -26.86
CA SER A 78 -13.79 -13.12 -25.49
C SER A 78 -12.60 -13.06 -24.52
N ASN A 79 -11.37 -12.96 -25.00
CA ASN A 79 -10.21 -12.63 -24.17
C ASN A 79 -9.42 -11.49 -24.83
N GLU A 80 -10.08 -10.34 -24.98
CA GLU A 80 -9.38 -9.09 -25.31
C GLU A 80 -8.34 -8.83 -24.23
N ILE A 81 -7.06 -9.02 -24.57
CA ILE A 81 -6.00 -8.31 -23.88
C ILE A 81 -6.04 -6.92 -24.48
N VAL A 82 -6.64 -6.00 -23.75
CA VAL A 82 -6.29 -4.59 -23.88
C VAL A 82 -4.91 -4.50 -23.24
N PRO A 83 -3.84 -4.14 -23.99
CA PRO A 83 -2.54 -3.88 -23.37
C PRO A 83 -2.77 -2.90 -22.21
N PHE A 84 -2.27 -3.17 -21.01
CA PHE A 84 -2.59 -2.32 -19.85
C PHE A 84 -2.08 -0.88 -20.01
N TRP A 85 -1.13 -0.65 -20.93
CA TRP A 85 -0.65 0.67 -21.34
C TRP A 85 -1.42 1.29 -22.52
N ARG A 86 -2.36 0.57 -23.16
CA ARG A 86 -3.16 1.12 -24.26
C ARG A 86 -4.16 2.12 -23.68
N LYS A 87 -3.89 3.40 -23.91
CA LYS A 87 -4.83 4.48 -23.62
C LYS A 87 -5.73 4.67 -24.83
N VAL A 88 -7.00 4.24 -24.74
CA VAL A 88 -8.01 4.49 -25.78
C VAL A 88 -8.74 5.79 -25.43
N GLY A 89 -8.65 6.81 -26.29
CA GLY A 89 -9.36 8.07 -26.13
C GLY A 89 -8.76 9.12 -25.17
N ASP A 90 -7.48 8.98 -24.79
CA ASP A 90 -6.73 9.96 -23.99
C ASP A 90 -5.70 10.74 -24.85
N SER A 91 -4.89 11.61 -24.21
CA SER A 91 -3.70 12.19 -24.84
C SER A 91 -2.73 11.08 -25.31
N PRO A 92 -2.02 11.27 -26.43
CA PRO A 92 -1.12 10.27 -27.01
C PRO A 92 -0.03 9.84 -26.02
N SER A 93 0.31 8.54 -26.04
CA SER A 93 1.39 7.95 -25.25
C SER A 93 2.76 8.55 -25.58
N PHE A 94 2.93 8.98 -26.83
CA PHE A 94 4.07 9.72 -27.31
C PHE A 94 3.65 10.76 -28.34
N ALA A 95 4.08 12.01 -28.17
CA ALA A 95 3.78 13.06 -29.13
C ALA A 95 5.02 13.90 -29.43
N PRO A 96 5.24 14.27 -30.70
CA PRO A 96 6.25 15.26 -31.02
C PRO A 96 5.81 16.65 -30.56
N ASP A 97 6.77 17.55 -30.29
CA ASP A 97 6.51 18.91 -29.78
C ASP A 97 5.47 19.70 -30.59
N TRP A 98 5.44 19.50 -31.90
CA TRP A 98 4.51 20.20 -32.80
C TRP A 98 3.06 19.73 -32.68
N TYR A 99 2.79 18.58 -32.06
CA TYR A 99 1.43 18.11 -31.76
C TYR A 99 0.69 19.07 -30.81
N ALA A 100 1.40 19.69 -29.87
CA ALA A 100 0.80 20.66 -28.95
C ALA A 100 0.33 21.96 -29.64
N ASN A 101 0.82 22.22 -30.86
CA ASN A 101 0.53 23.45 -31.61
C ASN A 101 -0.76 23.36 -32.44
N LYS A 102 -1.60 22.33 -32.22
CA LYS A 102 -2.93 22.23 -32.84
C LYS A 102 -3.73 23.52 -32.66
N GLY A 103 -4.14 24.13 -33.77
CA GLY A 103 -4.99 25.31 -33.78
C GLY A 103 -6.42 24.99 -33.31
N PRO A 104 -7.27 26.01 -33.06
CA PRO A 104 -8.68 25.79 -32.81
C PRO A 104 -9.35 25.14 -34.03
N VAL A 105 -10.44 24.40 -33.79
CA VAL A 105 -11.25 23.78 -34.85
C VAL A 105 -11.71 24.85 -35.85
N THR A 106 -11.28 24.71 -37.11
CA THR A 106 -11.61 25.66 -38.19
C THR A 106 -12.86 25.24 -38.94
N LEU A 107 -13.19 23.95 -38.95
CA LEU A 107 -14.36 23.40 -39.62
C LEU A 107 -14.87 22.14 -38.93
N GLU A 108 -16.19 21.98 -38.86
CA GLU A 108 -16.85 20.76 -38.41
C GLU A 108 -17.59 20.09 -39.58
N VAL A 109 -17.40 18.78 -39.73
CA VAL A 109 -18.09 17.93 -40.72
C VAL A 109 -19.09 17.06 -39.98
N HIS A 110 -20.37 17.33 -40.17
CA HIS A 110 -21.44 16.52 -39.60
C HIS A 110 -21.96 15.52 -40.61
N TYR A 111 -22.26 14.32 -40.13
CA TYR A 111 -22.97 13.32 -40.91
C TYR A 111 -24.41 13.76 -41.17
N ASP A 112 -24.82 13.81 -42.44
CA ASP A 112 -26.21 14.11 -42.81
C ASP A 112 -26.97 12.80 -43.06
N SER A 113 -27.87 12.47 -42.14
CA SER A 113 -28.77 11.31 -42.26
C SER A 113 -29.73 11.36 -43.46
N ALA A 114 -29.87 12.50 -44.13
CA ALA A 114 -30.63 12.64 -45.37
C ALA A 114 -29.83 12.22 -46.62
N LEU A 115 -28.50 12.13 -46.51
CA LEU A 115 -27.59 11.70 -47.57
C LEU A 115 -27.24 10.22 -47.40
N THR A 116 -26.90 9.56 -48.50
CA THR A 116 -26.31 8.22 -48.47
C THR A 116 -24.89 8.24 -47.87
N PRO A 117 -24.35 7.11 -47.37
CA PRO A 117 -22.94 7.04 -46.96
C PRO A 117 -21.96 7.51 -48.04
N ALA A 118 -22.25 7.22 -49.32
CA ALA A 118 -21.42 7.65 -50.45
C ALA A 118 -21.44 9.17 -50.66
N GLU A 119 -22.61 9.80 -50.52
CA GLU A 119 -22.75 11.26 -50.61
C GLU A 119 -22.08 11.97 -49.42
N ASN A 120 -22.22 11.42 -48.20
CA ASN A 120 -21.48 11.90 -47.04
C ASN A 120 -19.95 11.75 -47.24
N GLY A 121 -19.50 10.61 -47.77
CA GLY A 121 -18.09 10.40 -48.09
C GLY A 121 -17.57 11.32 -49.20
N ALA A 122 -18.39 11.64 -50.21
CA ALA A 122 -18.04 12.63 -51.23
C ALA A 122 -17.90 14.05 -50.65
N ALA A 123 -18.78 14.43 -49.72
CA ALA A 123 -18.69 15.71 -49.01
C ALA A 123 -17.42 15.76 -48.14
N LEU A 124 -17.13 14.70 -47.37
CA LEU A 124 -15.91 14.59 -46.58
C LEU A 124 -14.65 14.71 -47.44
N LYS A 125 -14.58 14.00 -48.57
CA LYS A 125 -13.46 14.12 -49.53
C LYS A 125 -13.25 15.56 -50.01
N SER A 126 -14.33 16.28 -50.29
CA SER A 126 -14.24 17.67 -50.75
C SER A 126 -13.73 18.61 -49.67
N VAL A 127 -13.98 18.32 -48.40
CA VAL A 127 -13.44 19.09 -47.28
C VAL A 127 -11.96 18.81 -47.07
N LEU A 128 -11.56 17.54 -47.15
CA LEU A 128 -10.20 17.09 -46.89
C LEU A 128 -9.25 17.27 -48.10
N SER A 129 -9.70 17.96 -49.15
CA SER A 129 -8.87 18.23 -50.33
C SER A 129 -8.07 19.54 -50.15
N ASN A 130 -6.74 19.47 -50.29
CA ASN A 130 -5.81 20.61 -50.28
C ASN A 130 -5.86 21.45 -48.98
N LEU A 131 -5.39 20.88 -47.87
CA LEU A 131 -5.39 21.52 -46.57
C LEU A 131 -4.16 22.44 -46.36
N SER A 132 -4.39 23.61 -45.77
CA SER A 132 -3.38 24.63 -45.48
C SER A 132 -2.99 24.64 -44.00
N ALA A 133 -1.79 25.14 -43.69
CA ALA A 133 -1.28 25.21 -42.32
C ALA A 133 -2.29 25.79 -41.31
N GLY A 134 -2.47 25.08 -40.20
CA GLY A 134 -3.37 25.47 -39.10
C GLY A 134 -4.83 25.07 -39.27
N GLU A 135 -5.23 24.49 -40.41
CA GLU A 135 -6.59 23.94 -40.54
C GLU A 135 -6.80 22.75 -39.62
N HIS A 136 -7.91 22.78 -38.88
CA HIS A 136 -8.31 21.73 -37.94
C HIS A 136 -9.74 21.33 -38.26
N ILE A 137 -9.87 20.18 -38.91
CA ILE A 137 -11.14 19.60 -39.34
C ILE A 137 -11.60 18.59 -38.29
N LYS A 138 -12.76 18.84 -37.68
CA LYS A 138 -13.40 17.90 -36.75
C LYS A 138 -14.53 17.16 -37.46
N ILE A 139 -14.51 15.83 -37.43
CA ILE A 139 -15.50 14.97 -38.07
C ILE A 139 -16.38 14.35 -36.99
N HIS A 140 -17.70 14.42 -37.15
CA HIS A 140 -18.66 13.87 -36.19
C HIS A 140 -19.13 12.46 -36.59
N ALA A 141 -19.75 11.76 -35.64
CA ALA A 141 -20.17 10.37 -35.75
C ALA A 141 -20.97 10.09 -37.04
N GLY A 142 -20.58 9.04 -37.76
CA GLY A 142 -21.23 8.63 -39.00
C GLY A 142 -20.39 7.67 -39.84
N GLU A 143 -21.01 7.11 -40.87
CA GLU A 143 -20.35 6.20 -41.83
C GLU A 143 -20.13 6.90 -43.18
N TYR A 144 -18.88 7.22 -43.50
CA TYR A 144 -18.45 7.95 -44.68
C TYR A 144 -17.88 6.99 -45.72
N PHE A 145 -18.66 6.61 -46.73
CA PHE A 145 -18.23 5.67 -47.76
C PHE A 145 -17.46 6.36 -48.89
N VAL A 146 -16.24 5.92 -49.14
CA VAL A 146 -15.32 6.48 -50.14
C VAL A 146 -15.32 5.62 -51.41
N ASP A 147 -16.07 6.04 -52.42
CA ASP A 147 -16.33 5.31 -53.67
C ASP A 147 -15.32 5.57 -54.81
N SER A 148 -14.38 6.50 -54.63
CA SER A 148 -13.41 6.93 -55.64
C SER A 148 -12.03 7.09 -55.01
N PHE A 149 -10.98 7.27 -55.81
CA PHE A 149 -9.65 7.59 -55.29
C PHE A 149 -9.72 8.78 -54.31
N PHE A 150 -9.12 8.61 -53.13
CA PHE A 150 -9.16 9.59 -52.05
C PHE A 150 -7.73 9.90 -51.60
N THR A 151 -7.39 11.18 -51.74
CA THR A 151 -6.07 11.72 -51.40
C THR A 151 -6.23 12.88 -50.44
N ILE A 152 -5.38 12.91 -49.43
CA ILE A 152 -5.17 14.05 -48.54
C ILE A 152 -3.80 14.63 -48.85
N GLU A 153 -3.79 15.92 -49.14
CA GLU A 153 -2.60 16.75 -49.32
C GLU A 153 -2.68 17.86 -48.27
N ALA A 154 -1.66 17.97 -47.42
CA ALA A 154 -1.62 18.91 -46.31
C ALA A 154 -0.25 19.60 -46.20
N ALA A 155 -0.26 20.93 -46.17
CA ALA A 155 0.94 21.75 -46.06
C ALA A 155 1.03 22.43 -44.69
N GLY A 156 1.13 21.64 -43.62
CA GLY A 156 1.29 22.12 -42.26
C GLY A 156 2.68 22.71 -41.99
N THR A 157 2.83 23.32 -40.81
CA THR A 157 4.13 23.73 -40.25
C THR A 157 4.21 23.32 -38.77
N ALA A 158 5.41 23.26 -38.18
CA ALA A 158 5.56 22.92 -36.77
C ALA A 158 4.72 23.81 -35.83
N GLN A 159 4.55 25.10 -36.16
CA GLN A 159 3.76 26.05 -35.37
C GLN A 159 2.26 26.00 -35.70
N ASN A 160 1.88 25.48 -36.87
CA ASN A 160 0.50 25.42 -37.33
C ASN A 160 0.30 24.10 -38.09
N PRO A 161 0.26 22.96 -37.39
CA PRO A 161 -0.01 21.67 -38.01
C PRO A 161 -1.42 21.63 -38.59
N VAL A 162 -1.62 20.79 -39.60
CA VAL A 162 -2.96 20.44 -40.10
C VAL A 162 -3.49 19.30 -39.25
N THR A 163 -4.74 19.38 -38.80
CA THR A 163 -5.37 18.34 -37.96
C THR A 163 -6.66 17.85 -38.60
N ILE A 164 -6.82 16.53 -38.69
CA ILE A 164 -8.06 15.85 -39.06
C ILE A 164 -8.40 14.94 -37.88
N ALA A 165 -9.46 15.27 -37.14
CA ALA A 165 -9.80 14.60 -35.90
C ALA A 165 -11.25 14.11 -35.90
N GLY A 166 -11.50 12.89 -35.43
CA GLY A 166 -12.81 12.50 -34.95
C GLY A 166 -13.23 13.32 -33.74
N ALA A 167 -14.52 13.61 -33.60
CA ALA A 167 -15.04 14.27 -32.42
C ALA A 167 -14.84 13.36 -31.19
N PRO A 168 -14.35 13.89 -30.04
CA PRO A 168 -14.05 13.07 -28.86
C PRO A 168 -15.24 12.21 -28.40
N GLY A 169 -15.01 10.91 -28.24
CA GLY A 169 -16.03 9.92 -27.83
C GLY A 169 -17.08 9.59 -28.89
N GLU A 170 -16.93 10.11 -30.11
CA GLU A 170 -17.77 9.80 -31.27
C GLU A 170 -17.08 8.79 -32.18
N VAL A 171 -17.87 7.89 -32.80
CA VAL A 171 -17.37 6.86 -33.73
C VAL A 171 -17.49 7.38 -35.16
N VAL A 172 -16.34 7.62 -35.80
CA VAL A 172 -16.25 8.13 -37.18
C VAL A 172 -15.68 7.03 -38.07
N VAL A 173 -16.52 6.44 -38.92
CA VAL A 173 -16.14 5.30 -39.76
C VAL A 173 -15.98 5.75 -41.21
N ILE A 174 -14.80 5.52 -41.80
CA ILE A 174 -14.53 5.74 -43.22
C ILE A 174 -14.37 4.37 -43.89
N THR A 175 -15.28 4.04 -44.80
CA THR A 175 -15.35 2.71 -45.40
C THR A 175 -15.01 2.72 -46.89
N ARG A 176 -14.39 1.64 -47.37
CA ARG A 176 -14.15 1.41 -48.80
C ARG A 176 -14.27 -0.07 -49.15
N SER A 177 -15.15 -0.41 -50.09
CA SER A 177 -15.34 -1.81 -50.51
C SER A 177 -14.50 -2.23 -51.72
N ASP A 178 -13.92 -1.28 -52.46
CA ASP A 178 -13.07 -1.58 -53.63
C ASP A 178 -11.65 -1.93 -53.19
N VAL A 179 -11.38 -3.23 -53.15
CA VAL A 179 -10.09 -3.84 -52.76
C VAL A 179 -8.93 -3.54 -53.70
N LYS A 180 -9.16 -2.88 -54.84
CA LYS A 180 -8.08 -2.46 -55.76
C LYS A 180 -7.53 -1.07 -55.45
N GLN A 181 -8.07 -0.42 -54.43
CA GLN A 181 -7.76 0.96 -54.08
C GLN A 181 -7.70 1.13 -52.57
N ASN A 182 -6.83 2.00 -52.10
CA ASN A 182 -6.63 2.24 -50.66
C ASN A 182 -7.81 3.02 -50.06
N VAL A 183 -8.06 2.88 -48.75
CA VAL A 183 -9.07 3.69 -48.06
C VAL A 183 -8.67 5.16 -48.15
N VAL A 184 -7.43 5.49 -47.75
CA VAL A 184 -6.87 6.83 -47.80
C VAL A 184 -5.44 6.81 -48.37
N ASN A 185 -5.11 7.79 -49.21
CA ASN A 185 -3.75 8.06 -49.66
C ASN A 185 -3.31 9.42 -49.13
N ILE A 186 -2.14 9.50 -48.51
CA ILE A 186 -1.53 10.76 -48.08
C ILE A 186 -0.41 11.09 -49.05
N PHE A 187 -0.54 12.20 -49.77
CA PHE A 187 0.39 12.53 -50.86
C PHE A 187 0.33 13.99 -51.30
N PRO A 188 1.50 14.65 -51.43
CA PRO A 188 2.55 14.79 -50.40
C PRO A 188 1.99 15.49 -49.16
N SER A 189 2.58 15.32 -47.99
CA SER A 189 2.10 16.05 -46.79
C SER A 189 3.19 16.28 -45.76
N GLN A 190 3.05 17.38 -45.02
CA GLN A 190 3.91 17.68 -43.88
C GLN A 190 3.16 18.27 -42.69
N TYR A 191 3.63 17.98 -41.47
CA TYR A 191 3.02 18.41 -40.21
C TYR A 191 1.51 18.17 -40.19
N LEU A 192 1.13 16.93 -40.47
CA LEU A 192 -0.26 16.47 -40.55
C LEU A 192 -0.55 15.52 -39.38
N ILE A 193 -1.66 15.76 -38.70
CA ILE A 193 -2.21 14.93 -37.62
C ILE A 193 -3.52 14.32 -38.13
N ILE A 194 -3.65 13.00 -38.02
CA ILE A 194 -4.91 12.28 -38.20
C ILE A 194 -5.18 11.51 -36.90
N GLU A 195 -6.32 11.76 -36.26
CA GLU A 195 -6.67 11.13 -34.98
C GLU A 195 -8.14 10.74 -34.82
N GLY A 196 -8.42 9.67 -34.06
CA GLY A 196 -9.77 9.30 -33.62
C GLY A 196 -10.71 8.82 -34.74
N LEU A 197 -10.21 8.00 -35.68
CA LEU A 197 -10.98 7.51 -36.84
C LEU A 197 -10.96 5.97 -36.93
N GLU A 198 -12.00 5.41 -37.54
CA GLU A 198 -12.05 3.98 -37.94
C GLU A 198 -11.98 3.88 -39.47
N LEU A 199 -11.00 3.16 -40.01
CA LEU A 199 -10.78 2.97 -41.45
C LEU A 199 -10.99 1.49 -41.82
N ILE A 200 -12.04 1.22 -42.60
CA ILE A 200 -12.45 -0.18 -42.89
C ILE A 200 -12.41 -0.47 -44.39
N GLY A 201 -11.70 -1.54 -44.77
CA GLY A 201 -11.70 -2.07 -46.14
C GLY A 201 -10.56 -1.60 -47.03
N GLY A 202 -10.82 -1.51 -48.34
CA GLY A 202 -9.83 -1.12 -49.36
C GLY A 202 -8.72 -2.15 -49.58
N SER A 203 -7.73 -1.77 -50.39
CA SER A 203 -6.47 -2.54 -50.57
C SER A 203 -5.57 -2.32 -49.38
N THR A 204 -4.96 -1.13 -49.26
CA THR A 204 -4.30 -0.68 -48.04
C THR A 204 -5.22 0.27 -47.27
N GLY A 205 -5.21 0.22 -45.94
CA GLY A 205 -5.90 1.22 -45.11
C GLY A 205 -5.36 2.63 -45.40
N ILE A 206 -4.09 2.87 -45.05
CA ILE A 206 -3.41 4.14 -45.33
C ILE A 206 -2.16 3.93 -46.18
N LYS A 207 -2.10 4.65 -47.30
CA LYS A 207 -0.90 4.72 -48.14
C LYS A 207 -0.18 6.05 -47.98
N LEU A 208 1.06 6.04 -47.51
CA LEU A 208 1.90 7.24 -47.36
C LEU A 208 2.89 7.38 -48.52
N GLN A 209 2.96 8.57 -49.10
CA GLN A 209 3.82 8.87 -50.24
C GLN A 209 4.36 10.31 -50.12
N GLU A 210 5.67 10.49 -50.05
CA GLU A 210 6.30 11.83 -49.90
C GLU A 210 5.74 12.58 -48.67
N VAL A 211 5.82 11.93 -47.50
CA VAL A 211 5.29 12.40 -46.22
C VAL A 211 6.43 12.64 -45.23
N ASP A 212 6.38 13.78 -44.55
CA ASP A 212 7.39 14.24 -43.60
C ASP A 212 6.72 14.87 -42.36
N HIS A 213 7.03 14.47 -41.13
CA HIS A 213 6.34 14.95 -39.91
C HIS A 213 4.82 14.65 -39.95
N PHE A 214 4.46 13.37 -39.83
CA PHE A 214 3.07 12.91 -39.87
C PHE A 214 2.74 12.11 -38.62
N MET A 215 1.62 12.40 -37.97
CA MET A 215 1.13 11.67 -36.82
C MET A 215 -0.21 11.00 -37.12
N LEU A 216 -0.28 9.70 -36.86
CA LEU A 216 -1.49 8.90 -36.84
C LEU A 216 -1.70 8.42 -35.40
N HIS A 217 -2.79 8.84 -34.79
CA HIS A 217 -3.05 8.57 -33.38
C HIS A 217 -4.47 8.09 -33.09
N ASP A 218 -4.64 7.04 -32.30
CA ASP A 218 -5.97 6.53 -31.91
C ASP A 218 -6.85 6.25 -33.15
N VAL A 219 -6.26 5.59 -34.15
CA VAL A 219 -6.96 5.17 -35.37
C VAL A 219 -7.06 3.65 -35.41
N GLU A 220 -8.27 3.15 -35.69
CA GLU A 220 -8.49 1.75 -36.04
C GLU A 220 -8.38 1.56 -37.55
N ILE A 221 -7.63 0.56 -37.99
CA ILE A 221 -7.54 0.13 -39.39
C ILE A 221 -7.85 -1.35 -39.46
N SER A 222 -8.93 -1.72 -40.14
CA SER A 222 -9.39 -3.11 -40.17
C SER A 222 -9.94 -3.56 -41.52
N GLN A 223 -9.97 -4.88 -41.71
CA GLN A 223 -10.60 -5.55 -42.87
C GLN A 223 -10.02 -5.15 -44.24
N THR A 224 -8.73 -4.84 -44.31
CA THR A 224 -8.04 -4.49 -45.56
C THR A 224 -7.76 -5.74 -46.41
N ASP A 225 -7.81 -5.66 -47.74
CA ASP A 225 -7.43 -6.78 -48.63
C ASP A 225 -5.90 -6.92 -48.82
N GLY A 226 -5.16 -5.92 -48.33
CA GLY A 226 -3.71 -5.82 -48.29
C GLY A 226 -3.28 -5.33 -46.91
N ASN A 227 -2.31 -4.42 -46.89
CA ASN A 227 -1.66 -3.92 -45.67
C ASN A 227 -2.56 -2.98 -44.86
N GLY A 228 -2.35 -2.88 -43.54
CA GLY A 228 -2.93 -1.80 -42.75
C GLY A 228 -2.37 -0.44 -43.18
N ILE A 229 -1.05 -0.28 -43.07
CA ILE A 229 -0.31 0.94 -43.43
C ILE A 229 0.87 0.59 -44.34
N ALA A 230 1.09 1.38 -45.40
CA ALA A 230 2.25 1.23 -46.27
C ALA A 230 2.91 2.57 -46.64
N ALA A 231 4.23 2.65 -46.43
CA ALA A 231 5.11 3.76 -46.79
C ALA A 231 6.30 3.25 -47.63
N ASN A 232 6.00 2.66 -48.79
CA ASN A 232 6.98 1.86 -49.55
C ASN A 232 7.20 2.29 -51.02
N SER A 233 6.54 3.36 -51.47
CA SER A 233 6.66 3.84 -52.86
C SER A 233 7.49 5.12 -53.00
N LYS A 234 7.81 5.80 -51.88
CA LYS A 234 8.53 7.07 -51.80
C LYS A 234 9.27 7.17 -50.47
N ASN A 235 10.29 8.03 -50.40
CA ASN A 235 10.96 8.32 -49.12
C ASN A 235 9.99 9.02 -48.17
N THR A 236 10.07 8.66 -46.89
CA THR A 236 9.28 9.26 -45.81
C THR A 236 10.13 9.41 -44.56
N SER A 237 9.77 10.37 -43.70
CA SER A 237 10.54 10.69 -42.51
C SER A 237 9.69 11.26 -41.40
N TYR A 238 10.10 11.07 -40.15
CA TYR A 238 9.38 11.62 -38.98
C TYR A 238 7.90 11.20 -38.97
N LEU A 239 7.64 9.91 -39.15
CA LEU A 239 6.30 9.33 -39.03
C LEU A 239 6.06 8.89 -37.58
N TYR A 240 4.89 9.18 -37.03
CA TYR A 240 4.51 8.89 -35.65
C TYR A 240 3.22 8.07 -35.69
N PHE A 241 3.32 6.75 -35.56
CA PHE A 241 2.18 5.83 -35.47
C PHE A 241 1.98 5.48 -33.99
N ILE A 242 1.05 6.18 -33.34
CA ILE A 242 0.92 6.22 -31.88
C ILE A 242 -0.44 5.66 -31.44
N ASP A 243 -0.47 4.61 -30.63
CA ASP A 243 -1.69 4.07 -30.01
C ASP A 243 -2.78 3.62 -31.02
N ASN A 244 -2.39 3.16 -32.21
CA ASN A 244 -3.33 2.70 -33.24
C ASN A 244 -3.72 1.24 -33.05
N GLU A 245 -4.87 0.86 -33.60
CA GLU A 245 -5.32 -0.53 -33.69
C GLU A 245 -5.32 -0.99 -35.14
N ILE A 246 -4.63 -2.08 -35.46
CA ILE A 246 -4.50 -2.57 -36.84
C ILE A 246 -4.75 -4.07 -36.87
N HIS A 247 -5.80 -4.52 -37.54
CA HIS A 247 -6.17 -5.92 -37.49
C HIS A 247 -6.95 -6.42 -38.72
N ASP A 248 -7.07 -7.74 -38.81
CA ASP A 248 -7.85 -8.43 -39.85
C ASP A 248 -7.47 -7.96 -41.28
N THR A 249 -6.17 -7.91 -41.55
CA THR A 249 -5.61 -7.60 -42.88
C THR A 249 -5.65 -8.82 -43.81
N GLY A 250 -5.52 -8.61 -45.11
CA GLY A 250 -5.64 -9.63 -46.17
C GLY A 250 -4.48 -9.59 -47.16
N GLY A 251 -4.39 -10.55 -48.09
CA GLY A 251 -3.39 -10.52 -49.17
C GLY A 251 -1.96 -10.66 -48.64
N ASN A 252 -1.05 -9.72 -48.94
CA ASN A 252 0.27 -9.70 -48.26
C ASN A 252 0.12 -9.34 -46.77
N GLY A 253 -0.89 -8.56 -46.40
CA GLY A 253 -1.46 -8.50 -45.06
C GLY A 253 -0.59 -7.92 -43.96
N GLU A 254 0.45 -7.14 -44.27
CA GLU A 254 1.29 -6.57 -43.21
C GLU A 254 0.54 -5.50 -42.40
N GLY A 255 0.78 -5.42 -41.09
CA GLY A 255 0.26 -4.33 -40.26
C GLY A 255 0.86 -3.00 -40.70
N LEU A 256 2.20 -2.89 -40.62
CA LEU A 256 2.98 -1.77 -41.14
C LEU A 256 4.09 -2.24 -42.08
N TYR A 257 4.16 -1.63 -43.27
CA TYR A 257 5.22 -1.83 -44.26
C TYR A 257 5.94 -0.51 -44.54
N LEU A 258 7.13 -0.33 -43.98
CA LEU A 258 7.88 0.94 -44.02
C LEU A 258 9.20 0.81 -44.82
N GLY A 259 9.36 1.63 -45.85
CA GLY A 259 10.45 1.53 -46.83
C GLY A 259 10.17 0.53 -47.95
N ALA A 260 11.01 0.50 -48.99
CA ALA A 260 10.88 -0.41 -50.14
C ALA A 260 11.75 -1.66 -49.98
N HIS A 261 11.26 -2.82 -50.43
CA HIS A 261 11.97 -4.10 -50.32
C HIS A 261 13.38 -4.12 -50.95
N ASP A 262 13.61 -3.32 -51.99
CA ASP A 262 14.89 -3.20 -52.70
C ASP A 262 15.77 -2.04 -52.17
N GLY A 263 15.37 -1.40 -51.07
CA GLY A 263 16.05 -0.24 -50.49
C GLY A 263 15.97 1.04 -51.35
N SER A 264 15.15 1.05 -52.42
CA SER A 264 15.01 2.22 -53.31
C SER A 264 14.31 3.40 -52.64
N HIS A 265 13.55 3.13 -51.57
CA HIS A 265 12.86 4.12 -50.75
C HIS A 265 13.02 3.75 -49.28
N ILE A 266 13.29 4.74 -48.44
CA ILE A 266 13.59 4.53 -47.02
C ILE A 266 12.62 5.31 -46.14
N THR A 267 12.38 4.76 -44.95
CA THR A 267 11.69 5.44 -43.84
C THR A 267 12.69 5.68 -42.72
N HIS A 268 12.72 6.88 -42.14
CA HIS A 268 13.68 7.17 -41.08
C HIS A 268 13.19 8.16 -40.03
N HIS A 269 13.85 8.19 -38.87
CA HIS A 269 13.47 9.01 -37.71
C HIS A 269 11.99 8.85 -37.32
N SER A 270 11.44 7.65 -37.47
CA SER A 270 10.01 7.36 -37.29
C SER A 270 9.76 6.50 -36.06
N TYR A 271 8.55 6.60 -35.52
CA TYR A 271 8.14 6.06 -34.24
C TYR A 271 6.88 5.21 -34.44
N VAL A 272 6.95 3.94 -34.07
CA VAL A 272 5.82 3.01 -34.01
C VAL A 272 5.65 2.66 -32.54
N ILE A 273 4.76 3.36 -31.85
CA ILE A 273 4.67 3.31 -30.38
C ILE A 273 3.25 2.99 -29.91
N GLY A 274 3.10 2.02 -28.99
CA GLY A 274 1.82 1.76 -28.31
C GLY A 274 0.75 1.11 -29.18
N ASN A 275 1.07 0.63 -30.38
CA ASN A 275 0.05 0.10 -31.30
C ASN A 275 -0.34 -1.34 -30.93
N TYR A 276 -1.62 -1.67 -31.15
CA TYR A 276 -2.14 -3.03 -31.03
C TYR A 276 -2.38 -3.62 -32.42
N ILE A 277 -1.60 -4.64 -32.79
CA ILE A 277 -1.58 -5.20 -34.14
C ILE A 277 -1.89 -6.69 -34.05
N TYR A 278 -3.04 -7.14 -34.58
CA TYR A 278 -3.47 -8.52 -34.36
C TYR A 278 -4.32 -9.14 -35.47
N ASN A 279 -4.35 -10.48 -35.52
CA ASN A 279 -5.09 -11.27 -36.52
C ASN A 279 -4.61 -11.07 -37.96
N LEU A 280 -3.29 -11.06 -38.16
CA LEU A 280 -2.63 -10.98 -39.47
C LEU A 280 -2.31 -12.39 -40.00
N ASN A 281 -3.14 -13.38 -39.63
CA ASN A 281 -2.91 -14.80 -39.92
C ASN A 281 -4.14 -15.55 -40.41
N ALA A 282 -5.11 -14.83 -40.96
CA ALA A 282 -6.22 -15.45 -41.66
C ALA A 282 -5.72 -16.34 -42.81
N ARG A 283 -6.52 -17.33 -43.21
CA ARG A 283 -6.11 -18.38 -44.15
C ARG A 283 -5.68 -17.86 -45.52
N ASP A 284 -6.19 -16.70 -45.91
CA ASP A 284 -5.96 -15.99 -47.17
C ASP A 284 -4.85 -14.92 -47.07
N VAL A 285 -4.25 -14.73 -45.89
CA VAL A 285 -3.05 -13.92 -45.71
C VAL A 285 -1.81 -14.71 -46.13
N GLY A 286 -1.05 -14.16 -47.08
CA GLY A 286 0.16 -14.75 -47.64
C GLY A 286 1.39 -14.54 -46.76
N GLN A 287 1.73 -13.27 -46.45
CA GLN A 287 2.83 -12.95 -45.53
C GLN A 287 2.27 -12.69 -44.13
N GLY A 288 1.69 -11.51 -43.89
CA GLY A 288 1.07 -11.16 -42.62
C GLY A 288 2.08 -10.79 -41.55
N ASP A 289 3.12 -10.02 -41.90
CA ASP A 289 4.09 -9.47 -40.95
C ASP A 289 3.43 -8.39 -40.06
N GLY A 290 3.76 -8.32 -38.77
CA GLY A 290 3.21 -7.27 -37.90
C GLY A 290 3.77 -5.89 -38.26
N ILE A 291 5.06 -5.69 -38.00
CA ILE A 291 5.78 -4.45 -38.29
C ILE A 291 7.02 -4.79 -39.12
N GLU A 292 7.12 -4.21 -40.31
CA GLU A 292 8.24 -4.45 -41.23
C GLU A 292 8.97 -3.14 -41.60
N ILE A 293 10.25 -3.04 -41.21
CA ILE A 293 11.17 -1.95 -41.56
C ILE A 293 12.17 -2.42 -42.60
N LYS A 294 12.03 -1.97 -43.84
CA LYS A 294 12.84 -2.41 -44.98
C LYS A 294 14.25 -1.87 -45.01
N ASP A 295 15.08 -2.53 -45.81
CA ASP A 295 16.51 -2.27 -46.01
C ASP A 295 16.81 -0.78 -46.26
N GLY A 296 17.84 -0.25 -45.58
CA GLY A 296 18.27 1.14 -45.68
C GLY A 296 17.48 2.13 -44.83
N SER A 297 16.33 1.71 -44.27
CA SER A 297 15.56 2.50 -43.29
C SER A 297 16.28 2.51 -41.94
N TYR A 298 16.35 3.66 -41.29
CA TYR A 298 17.26 3.90 -40.15
C TYR A 298 16.66 4.84 -39.10
N ALA A 299 17.21 4.82 -37.88
CA ALA A 299 16.74 5.61 -36.75
C ALA A 299 15.21 5.48 -36.53
N ASN A 300 14.64 4.30 -36.78
CA ASN A 300 13.24 4.02 -36.49
C ASN A 300 13.13 3.35 -35.11
N THR A 301 12.15 3.76 -34.31
CA THR A 301 11.89 3.23 -32.97
C THR A 301 10.56 2.47 -32.96
N ILE A 302 10.61 1.22 -32.54
CA ILE A 302 9.46 0.33 -32.35
C ILE A 302 9.38 0.04 -30.86
N LYS A 303 8.40 0.64 -30.16
CA LYS A 303 8.31 0.61 -28.69
C LYS A 303 6.90 0.35 -28.18
N HIS A 304 6.72 -0.41 -27.09
CA HIS A 304 5.40 -0.62 -26.45
C HIS A 304 4.30 -1.19 -27.37
N ASN A 305 4.66 -1.84 -28.48
CA ASN A 305 3.65 -2.43 -29.36
C ASN A 305 3.25 -3.81 -28.85
N PHE A 306 1.98 -4.14 -29.02
CA PHE A 306 1.45 -5.47 -28.78
C PHE A 306 1.12 -6.10 -30.14
N VAL A 307 1.92 -7.09 -30.56
CA VAL A 307 1.78 -7.76 -31.85
C VAL A 307 1.36 -9.21 -31.64
N GLN A 308 0.20 -9.60 -32.16
CA GLN A 308 -0.38 -10.91 -31.89
C GLN A 308 -0.86 -11.61 -33.17
N ASN A 309 -0.72 -12.93 -33.23
CA ASN A 309 -1.35 -13.76 -34.27
C ASN A 309 -0.94 -13.32 -35.68
N THR A 310 0.36 -13.30 -35.97
CA THR A 310 0.90 -12.99 -37.29
C THR A 310 1.23 -14.27 -38.06
N ASN A 311 1.13 -14.26 -39.39
CA ASN A 311 1.50 -15.43 -40.19
C ASN A 311 3.01 -15.47 -40.52
N TYR A 312 3.60 -14.30 -40.74
CA TYR A 312 5.04 -14.08 -40.88
C TYR A 312 5.58 -13.34 -39.64
N PRO A 313 6.84 -12.86 -39.62
CA PRO A 313 7.36 -12.31 -38.39
C PRO A 313 6.52 -11.22 -37.73
N GLY A 314 6.46 -11.24 -36.40
CA GLY A 314 5.76 -10.20 -35.65
C GLY A 314 6.43 -8.85 -35.88
N ILE A 315 7.75 -8.80 -35.73
CA ILE A 315 8.57 -7.63 -36.06
C ILE A 315 9.74 -8.08 -36.93
N VAL A 316 9.99 -7.38 -38.04
CA VAL A 316 11.17 -7.59 -38.87
C VAL A 316 11.87 -6.27 -39.21
N VAL A 317 13.17 -6.23 -38.96
CA VAL A 317 14.03 -5.11 -39.34
C VAL A 317 15.20 -5.58 -40.19
N TYR A 318 15.40 -4.88 -41.29
CA TYR A 318 16.55 -5.06 -42.17
C TYR A 318 17.69 -4.10 -41.79
N ARG A 319 18.79 -4.11 -42.55
CA ARG A 319 19.97 -3.29 -42.26
C ARG A 319 19.65 -1.80 -42.38
N THR A 320 20.43 -0.95 -41.72
CA THR A 320 20.45 0.49 -41.98
C THR A 320 21.52 0.85 -43.01
N GLY A 321 22.63 0.11 -43.04
CA GLY A 321 23.80 0.44 -43.86
C GLY A 321 24.50 1.72 -43.40
N ARG A 322 24.26 2.13 -42.15
CA ARG A 322 24.74 3.38 -41.54
C ARG A 322 25.53 3.09 -40.27
N ALA A 323 25.99 4.16 -39.62
CA ALA A 323 26.74 4.07 -38.38
C ALA A 323 25.85 3.64 -37.19
N ILE A 324 26.47 3.26 -36.07
CA ILE A 324 25.79 2.62 -34.93
C ILE A 324 24.79 3.55 -34.21
N GLU A 325 24.93 4.85 -34.39
CA GLU A 325 24.01 5.90 -33.93
C GLU A 325 22.70 5.97 -34.72
N ASP A 326 22.68 5.46 -35.95
CA ASP A 326 21.51 5.46 -36.84
C ASP A 326 20.73 4.13 -36.78
N ARG A 327 21.02 3.26 -35.80
CA ARG A 327 20.38 1.94 -35.68
C ARG A 327 18.87 2.04 -35.53
N ASN A 328 18.16 1.01 -36.01
CA ASN A 328 16.76 0.83 -35.64
C ASN A 328 16.68 0.27 -34.20
N VAL A 329 15.71 0.73 -33.43
CA VAL A 329 15.49 0.34 -32.04
C VAL A 329 14.19 -0.44 -31.94
N ILE A 330 14.25 -1.62 -31.35
CA ILE A 330 13.10 -2.48 -31.04
C ILE A 330 13.13 -2.71 -29.54
N GLU A 331 12.31 -2.00 -28.79
CA GLU A 331 12.35 -2.09 -27.34
C GLU A 331 10.97 -2.24 -26.70
N GLU A 332 10.88 -2.96 -25.59
CA GLU A 332 9.68 -2.94 -24.76
C GLU A 332 8.40 -3.37 -25.51
N ASN A 333 8.53 -4.25 -26.51
CA ASN A 333 7.39 -4.79 -27.26
C ASN A 333 6.99 -6.16 -26.73
N VAL A 334 5.70 -6.50 -26.90
CA VAL A 334 5.16 -7.82 -26.63
C VAL A 334 4.75 -8.47 -27.95
N VAL A 335 5.37 -9.61 -28.27
CA VAL A 335 5.11 -10.36 -29.51
C VAL A 335 4.63 -11.77 -29.20
N ILE A 336 3.39 -12.04 -29.59
CA ILE A 336 2.67 -13.26 -29.22
C ILE A 336 2.23 -14.04 -30.45
N ASN A 337 2.51 -15.35 -30.45
CA ASN A 337 1.93 -16.31 -31.39
C ASN A 337 2.12 -15.96 -32.89
N SER A 338 3.37 -15.67 -33.29
CA SER A 338 3.74 -15.64 -34.72
C SER A 338 3.87 -17.07 -35.27
N ASN A 339 3.28 -17.34 -36.44
CA ASN A 339 3.38 -18.65 -37.12
C ASN A 339 4.76 -18.89 -37.80
N ASP A 340 5.64 -17.88 -37.83
CA ASP A 340 7.01 -17.98 -38.35
C ASP A 340 8.07 -17.70 -37.25
N THR A 341 8.54 -16.46 -37.15
CA THR A 341 9.52 -16.01 -36.14
C THR A 341 8.95 -14.80 -35.42
N ALA A 342 8.97 -14.73 -34.09
CA ALA A 342 8.43 -13.53 -33.43
C ALA A 342 9.20 -12.24 -33.81
N ILE A 343 10.52 -12.22 -33.67
CA ILE A 343 11.36 -11.09 -34.11
C ILE A 343 12.47 -11.55 -35.06
N GLN A 344 12.66 -10.84 -36.17
CA GLN A 344 13.75 -11.06 -37.10
C GLN A 344 14.58 -9.79 -37.30
N ALA A 345 15.91 -9.87 -37.18
CA ALA A 345 16.81 -8.77 -37.46
C ALA A 345 18.04 -9.18 -38.28
N THR A 346 18.38 -8.40 -39.30
CA THR A 346 19.56 -8.66 -40.14
C THR A 346 20.83 -8.05 -39.54
N ALA A 347 20.87 -6.73 -39.35
CA ALA A 347 22.05 -5.96 -38.91
C ALA A 347 21.60 -4.59 -38.41
N ASP A 348 22.51 -3.86 -37.74
CA ASP A 348 22.36 -2.45 -37.39
C ASP A 348 21.08 -2.15 -36.56
N ALA A 349 20.84 -2.95 -35.52
CA ALA A 349 19.67 -2.80 -34.65
C ALA A 349 20.00 -3.02 -33.16
N LEU A 350 19.28 -2.30 -32.30
CA LEU A 350 19.20 -2.54 -30.87
C LEU A 350 17.85 -3.20 -30.57
N ILE A 351 17.87 -4.36 -29.93
CA ILE A 351 16.70 -5.16 -29.57
C ILE A 351 16.75 -5.41 -28.06
N GLN A 352 15.89 -4.75 -27.28
CA GLN A 352 15.97 -4.83 -25.82
C GLN A 352 14.63 -4.87 -25.10
N ASN A 353 14.56 -5.47 -23.91
CA ASN A 353 13.36 -5.46 -23.07
C ASN A 353 12.09 -5.98 -23.77
N ASN A 354 12.19 -6.83 -24.80
CA ASN A 354 11.02 -7.37 -25.46
C ASN A 354 10.58 -8.69 -24.81
N LEU A 355 9.27 -8.91 -24.70
CA LEU A 355 8.67 -10.18 -24.33
C LEU A 355 8.18 -10.91 -25.57
N ILE A 356 8.69 -12.11 -25.77
CA ILE A 356 8.35 -12.98 -26.89
C ILE A 356 7.75 -14.27 -26.35
N VAL A 357 6.50 -14.58 -26.73
CA VAL A 357 5.87 -15.88 -26.45
C VAL A 357 5.28 -16.43 -27.73
N THR A 358 5.94 -17.43 -28.33
CA THR A 358 5.52 -17.99 -29.62
C THR A 358 5.69 -19.50 -29.68
N ASN A 359 4.77 -20.20 -30.33
CA ASN A 359 4.90 -21.63 -30.62
C ASN A 359 5.98 -21.96 -31.67
N ARG A 360 6.65 -20.96 -32.24
CA ARG A 360 7.61 -21.12 -33.34
C ARG A 360 9.00 -20.64 -32.93
N THR A 361 9.73 -19.93 -33.81
CA THR A 361 11.08 -19.45 -33.48
C THR A 361 10.97 -18.11 -32.75
N GLY A 362 11.64 -17.94 -31.61
CA GLY A 362 11.59 -16.69 -30.85
C GLY A 362 12.28 -15.56 -31.60
N PHE A 363 13.57 -15.72 -31.85
CA PHE A 363 14.39 -14.74 -32.58
C PHE A 363 15.15 -15.36 -33.74
N LEU A 364 15.24 -14.65 -34.86
CA LEU A 364 16.03 -15.05 -36.02
C LEU A 364 16.94 -13.92 -36.49
N SER A 365 18.24 -14.19 -36.57
CA SER A 365 19.16 -13.38 -37.35
C SER A 365 19.73 -14.18 -38.50
N LYS A 366 19.62 -13.62 -39.71
CA LYS A 366 20.15 -14.24 -40.92
C LYS A 366 20.67 -13.19 -41.90
N PRO A 367 21.63 -13.54 -42.77
CA PRO A 367 22.15 -12.61 -43.76
C PRO A 367 21.07 -12.11 -44.72
N PHE A 368 21.10 -10.81 -45.01
CA PHE A 368 20.36 -10.17 -46.11
C PHE A 368 21.29 -9.17 -46.79
N ALA A 369 21.74 -9.50 -48.00
CA ALA A 369 22.78 -8.81 -48.77
C ALA A 369 24.18 -8.70 -48.12
N THR A 370 24.30 -8.69 -46.79
CA THR A 370 25.55 -8.88 -46.04
C THR A 370 25.34 -9.81 -44.83
N VAL A 371 26.47 -10.16 -44.22
CA VAL A 371 26.56 -10.83 -42.92
C VAL A 371 25.92 -9.98 -41.81
N PRO A 372 25.26 -10.61 -40.80
CA PRO A 372 24.77 -9.93 -39.61
C PRO A 372 25.88 -9.29 -38.77
N GLN A 373 25.70 -8.01 -38.42
CA GLN A 373 26.67 -7.22 -37.67
C GLN A 373 25.99 -6.07 -36.92
N ASN A 374 26.66 -5.51 -35.91
CA ASN A 374 26.18 -4.39 -35.09
C ASN A 374 24.80 -4.63 -34.44
N LEU A 375 24.45 -5.89 -34.16
CA LEU A 375 23.23 -6.24 -33.46
C LEU A 375 23.48 -6.26 -31.95
N SER A 376 22.64 -5.57 -31.19
CA SER A 376 22.61 -5.69 -29.73
C SER A 376 21.28 -6.31 -29.34
N ILE A 377 21.30 -7.52 -28.80
CA ILE A 377 20.12 -8.24 -28.31
C ILE A 377 20.29 -8.38 -26.81
N VAL A 378 19.63 -7.52 -26.04
CA VAL A 378 19.88 -7.40 -24.60
C VAL A 378 18.61 -7.44 -23.75
N ASN A 379 18.60 -8.14 -22.62
CA ASN A 379 17.47 -8.10 -21.69
C ASN A 379 16.11 -8.46 -22.32
N ASN A 380 16.04 -9.44 -23.22
CA ASN A 380 14.78 -9.94 -23.76
C ASN A 380 14.36 -11.23 -23.03
N THR A 381 13.05 -11.45 -22.88
CA THR A 381 12.49 -12.73 -22.40
C THR A 381 11.88 -13.47 -23.58
N ILE A 382 12.46 -14.61 -23.94
CA ILE A 382 12.14 -15.36 -25.15
C ILE A 382 11.62 -16.75 -24.79
N VAL A 383 10.32 -16.96 -24.96
CA VAL A 383 9.65 -18.24 -24.75
C VAL A 383 9.19 -18.80 -26.09
N ALA A 384 9.91 -19.80 -26.58
CA ALA A 384 9.71 -20.35 -27.92
C ALA A 384 9.27 -21.82 -27.91
N GLY A 385 8.35 -22.20 -28.79
CA GLY A 385 7.93 -23.58 -29.00
C GLY A 385 8.92 -24.40 -29.84
N THR A 386 9.75 -23.74 -30.65
CA THR A 386 10.83 -24.38 -31.42
C THR A 386 12.20 -23.84 -31.02
N ASP A 387 12.88 -23.08 -31.87
CA ASP A 387 14.20 -22.53 -31.55
C ASP A 387 14.03 -21.22 -30.75
N GLY A 388 14.73 -21.07 -29.62
CA GLY A 388 14.72 -19.83 -28.85
C GLY A 388 15.28 -18.68 -29.68
N ILE A 389 16.56 -18.78 -30.03
CA ILE A 389 17.24 -17.91 -30.99
C ILE A 389 17.97 -18.72 -32.05
N ARG A 390 17.80 -18.33 -33.32
CA ARG A 390 18.53 -18.90 -34.45
C ARG A 390 19.39 -17.83 -35.12
N THR A 391 20.69 -18.06 -35.15
CA THR A 391 21.67 -17.18 -35.79
C THR A 391 22.24 -17.88 -37.03
N PHE A 392 22.40 -17.13 -38.11
CA PHE A 392 23.08 -17.58 -39.33
C PHE A 392 24.16 -16.55 -39.71
N GLY A 393 25.37 -17.03 -39.99
CA GLY A 393 26.50 -16.19 -40.40
C GLY A 393 27.15 -15.39 -39.26
N TRP A 394 26.78 -15.63 -38.00
CA TRP A 394 27.41 -14.96 -36.85
C TRP A 394 28.84 -15.47 -36.58
N ASP A 395 29.21 -16.60 -37.15
CA ASP A 395 30.55 -17.20 -37.14
C ASP A 395 31.48 -16.65 -38.24
N ASP A 396 30.93 -15.88 -39.18
CA ASP A 396 31.71 -15.24 -40.24
C ASP A 396 32.67 -14.18 -39.66
N ALA A 397 33.85 -14.05 -40.25
CA ALA A 397 34.85 -13.07 -39.83
C ALA A 397 34.39 -11.61 -40.00
N GLU A 398 33.40 -11.37 -40.87
CA GLU A 398 32.77 -10.06 -41.07
C GLU A 398 31.64 -9.77 -40.05
N ALA A 399 31.21 -10.77 -39.26
CA ALA A 399 30.18 -10.61 -38.22
C ALA A 399 30.74 -9.92 -36.97
N VAL A 400 30.90 -8.60 -37.04
CA VAL A 400 31.48 -7.78 -35.96
C VAL A 400 30.43 -7.08 -35.11
N ASN A 401 30.78 -6.78 -33.85
CA ASN A 401 29.99 -6.01 -32.90
C ASN A 401 28.58 -6.57 -32.62
N ASN A 402 28.39 -7.88 -32.76
CA ASN A 402 27.18 -8.53 -32.29
C ASN A 402 27.29 -8.76 -30.78
N ILE A 403 26.24 -8.42 -30.04
CA ILE A 403 26.12 -8.55 -28.59
C ILE A 403 24.83 -9.32 -28.31
N PHE A 404 24.94 -10.37 -27.51
CA PHE A 404 23.83 -11.14 -26.97
C PHE A 404 24.01 -11.20 -25.45
N ALA A 405 23.36 -10.32 -24.71
CA ALA A 405 23.57 -10.22 -23.26
C ALA A 405 22.26 -10.23 -22.47
N ASN A 406 22.27 -10.76 -21.25
CA ASN A 406 21.16 -10.53 -20.31
C ASN A 406 19.80 -11.08 -20.76
N ASN A 407 19.74 -11.99 -21.74
CA ASN A 407 18.47 -12.53 -22.23
C ASN A 407 18.07 -13.80 -21.46
N ALA A 408 16.78 -13.95 -21.17
CA ALA A 408 16.18 -15.19 -20.69
C ALA A 408 15.61 -15.98 -21.88
N VAL A 409 16.05 -17.23 -22.09
CA VAL A 409 15.68 -18.01 -23.29
C VAL A 409 15.15 -19.39 -22.90
N TYR A 410 13.89 -19.64 -23.24
CA TYR A 410 13.23 -20.95 -23.14
C TYR A 410 12.96 -21.53 -24.54
N SER A 411 13.06 -22.86 -24.65
CA SER A 411 12.64 -23.61 -25.84
C SER A 411 11.94 -24.91 -25.47
N ALA A 412 10.67 -25.06 -25.86
CA ALA A 412 9.91 -26.29 -25.65
C ALA A 412 10.50 -27.49 -26.42
N ALA A 413 11.19 -27.23 -27.52
CA ALA A 413 11.89 -28.25 -28.31
C ALA A 413 13.29 -28.60 -27.76
N GLY A 414 13.71 -28.01 -26.64
CA GLY A 414 15.06 -28.19 -26.06
C GLY A 414 16.17 -27.60 -26.93
N ARG A 415 15.86 -26.55 -27.70
CA ARG A 415 16.75 -25.87 -28.66
C ARG A 415 16.77 -24.36 -28.40
N PRO A 416 17.25 -23.90 -27.24
CA PRO A 416 17.30 -22.46 -26.92
C PRO A 416 18.24 -21.70 -27.86
N ILE A 417 19.42 -22.25 -28.17
CA ILE A 417 20.43 -21.62 -29.06
C ILE A 417 21.10 -22.70 -29.96
N PRO A 418 20.38 -23.31 -30.92
CA PRO A 418 20.83 -24.51 -31.62
C PRO A 418 22.06 -24.31 -32.52
N ASN A 419 22.32 -23.09 -33.00
CA ASN A 419 23.46 -22.79 -33.88
C ASN A 419 24.62 -22.08 -33.15
N GLY A 420 24.51 -21.90 -31.83
CA GLY A 420 25.42 -21.05 -31.06
C GLY A 420 25.31 -19.56 -31.40
N LEU A 421 26.24 -18.75 -30.90
CA LEU A 421 26.27 -17.29 -31.06
C LEU A 421 27.49 -16.80 -31.86
N GLY A 422 28.25 -17.70 -32.48
CA GLY A 422 29.39 -17.35 -33.33
C GLY A 422 30.41 -16.42 -32.63
N ASN A 423 30.74 -15.30 -33.29
CA ASN A 423 31.70 -14.30 -32.84
C ASN A 423 31.09 -13.20 -31.94
N ALA A 424 29.84 -13.34 -31.51
CA ALA A 424 29.20 -12.34 -30.65
C ALA A 424 29.77 -12.33 -29.23
N ILE A 425 29.72 -11.16 -28.59
CA ILE A 425 29.89 -11.05 -27.14
C ILE A 425 28.66 -11.68 -26.50
N SER A 426 28.87 -12.67 -25.61
CA SER A 426 27.79 -13.40 -24.93
C SER A 426 28.04 -13.43 -23.43
N THR A 427 27.19 -12.76 -22.65
CA THR A 427 27.36 -12.57 -21.20
C THR A 427 26.00 -12.40 -20.50
N GLY A 428 25.88 -12.78 -19.22
CA GLY A 428 24.65 -12.59 -18.44
C GLY A 428 23.37 -13.23 -18.97
N ASN A 429 23.40 -14.20 -19.91
CA ASN A 429 22.18 -14.83 -20.43
C ASN A 429 21.77 -16.05 -19.61
N ALA A 430 20.46 -16.27 -19.44
CA ALA A 430 19.88 -17.44 -18.77
C ALA A 430 19.17 -18.36 -19.77
N VAL A 431 19.32 -19.68 -19.59
CA VAL A 431 18.60 -20.70 -20.37
C VAL A 431 17.59 -21.36 -19.46
N ILE A 432 16.32 -21.02 -19.68
CA ILE A 432 15.22 -21.52 -18.86
C ILE A 432 14.88 -22.95 -19.30
N THR A 433 14.78 -23.84 -18.31
CA THR A 433 14.46 -25.25 -18.52
C THR A 433 13.05 -25.62 -18.05
N ASP A 434 12.53 -24.91 -17.03
CA ASP A 434 11.16 -25.00 -16.57
C ASP A 434 10.55 -23.59 -16.49
N LEU A 435 9.44 -23.37 -17.19
CA LEU A 435 8.74 -22.08 -17.19
C LEU A 435 8.05 -21.80 -15.86
N ALA A 436 7.53 -22.83 -15.18
CA ALA A 436 6.80 -22.68 -13.94
C ALA A 436 7.71 -22.42 -12.74
N GLU A 437 8.99 -22.81 -12.84
CA GLU A 437 10.00 -22.48 -11.83
C GLU A 437 10.65 -21.10 -12.09
N ALA A 438 10.60 -20.60 -13.33
CA ALA A 438 11.23 -19.34 -13.70
C ALA A 438 10.28 -18.14 -13.70
N PHE A 439 9.00 -18.34 -14.03
CA PHE A 439 8.04 -17.26 -14.28
C PHE A 439 6.67 -17.52 -13.63
N SER A 440 5.93 -16.43 -13.41
CA SER A 440 4.64 -16.43 -12.72
C SER A 440 3.55 -17.23 -13.45
N ASP A 441 3.28 -16.94 -14.73
CA ASP A 441 2.28 -17.69 -15.52
C ASP A 441 2.51 -17.52 -17.05
N VAL A 442 3.56 -18.17 -17.58
CA VAL A 442 3.81 -18.27 -19.03
C VAL A 442 3.51 -19.67 -19.55
N ARG A 443 2.68 -19.74 -20.59
CA ARG A 443 2.34 -20.98 -21.32
C ARG A 443 2.29 -20.74 -22.82
N LEU A 444 2.69 -21.76 -23.58
CA LEU A 444 2.70 -21.73 -25.04
C LEU A 444 1.37 -22.23 -25.65
N ASP A 445 0.63 -23.06 -24.92
CA ASP A 445 -0.61 -23.71 -25.33
C ASP A 445 -1.87 -22.97 -24.86
N GLU A 446 -1.74 -22.00 -23.95
CA GLU A 446 -2.81 -21.21 -23.37
C GLU A 446 -2.50 -19.70 -23.48
N PRO A 447 -3.52 -18.81 -23.45
CA PRO A 447 -3.31 -17.37 -23.42
C PRO A 447 -2.85 -16.90 -22.02
N ARG A 448 -1.66 -17.35 -21.62
CA ARG A 448 -0.96 -17.04 -20.35
C ARG A 448 0.46 -16.62 -20.68
N TRP A 449 0.76 -15.34 -20.52
CA TRP A 449 2.02 -14.75 -21.01
C TRP A 449 2.72 -13.91 -19.93
N ASP A 450 2.42 -14.16 -18.66
CA ASP A 450 3.01 -13.43 -17.55
C ASP A 450 4.41 -13.96 -17.25
N ALA A 451 5.40 -13.30 -17.86
CA ALA A 451 6.80 -13.63 -17.74
C ALA A 451 7.51 -12.89 -16.61
N THR A 452 6.76 -12.44 -15.60
CA THR A 452 7.31 -11.94 -14.35
C THR A 452 8.21 -13.02 -13.74
N PRO A 453 9.52 -12.75 -13.55
CA PRO A 453 10.41 -13.73 -12.93
C PRO A 453 9.95 -14.03 -11.51
N LEU A 454 10.09 -15.29 -11.08
CA LEU A 454 9.82 -15.66 -9.69
C LEU A 454 11.01 -15.27 -8.79
N ALA A 455 10.73 -15.08 -7.50
CA ALA A 455 11.75 -14.92 -6.48
C ALA A 455 12.71 -16.13 -6.47
N ASN A 456 13.98 -15.91 -6.11
CA ASN A 456 15.02 -16.94 -6.01
C ASN A 456 15.38 -17.66 -7.33
N THR A 457 15.09 -17.04 -8.48
CA THR A 457 15.49 -17.57 -9.79
C THR A 457 16.86 -17.05 -10.21
N GLU A 458 17.49 -17.73 -11.18
CA GLU A 458 18.72 -17.23 -11.81
C GLU A 458 18.53 -15.93 -12.61
N LEU A 459 17.29 -15.45 -12.73
CA LEU A 459 16.97 -14.24 -13.45
C LEU A 459 17.22 -12.98 -12.64
N ILE A 460 17.24 -13.09 -11.31
CA ILE A 460 17.31 -11.94 -10.41
C ILE A 460 18.77 -11.57 -10.12
N GLY A 461 19.14 -10.30 -10.37
CA GLY A 461 20.46 -9.75 -10.02
C GLY A 461 21.66 -10.37 -10.76
N ARG A 462 21.45 -11.15 -11.84
CA ARG A 462 22.52 -11.88 -12.56
C ARG A 462 22.88 -11.33 -13.94
N SER A 463 22.30 -10.21 -14.34
CA SER A 463 22.63 -9.57 -15.61
C SER A 463 24.04 -8.98 -15.59
N ASP A 464 24.68 -8.90 -16.74
CA ASP A 464 25.91 -8.12 -16.91
C ASP A 464 25.57 -6.61 -16.93
N PRO A 465 25.98 -5.84 -15.91
CA PRO A 465 25.63 -4.43 -15.77
C PRO A 465 26.17 -3.58 -16.93
N GLN A 466 27.22 -4.03 -17.64
CA GLN A 466 27.75 -3.30 -18.78
C GLN A 466 26.73 -3.19 -19.93
N TYR A 467 25.82 -4.16 -20.02
CA TYR A 467 24.87 -4.29 -21.12
C TYR A 467 23.41 -4.15 -20.67
N ALA A 468 23.15 -3.94 -19.38
CA ALA A 468 21.83 -3.74 -18.82
C ALA A 468 21.24 -2.38 -19.25
N PRO A 469 20.01 -2.32 -19.80
CA PRO A 469 19.32 -1.07 -20.07
C PRO A 469 18.87 -0.42 -18.75
N THR A 470 18.61 0.89 -18.78
CA THR A 470 18.20 1.65 -17.58
C THR A 470 16.74 1.42 -17.16
N HIS A 471 15.93 0.81 -18.04
CA HIS A 471 14.51 0.54 -17.80
C HIS A 471 14.17 -0.91 -18.17
N ASP A 472 12.98 -1.38 -17.77
CA ASP A 472 12.43 -2.70 -18.09
C ASP A 472 11.35 -2.65 -19.20
N LEU A 473 10.67 -3.77 -19.46
CA LEU A 473 9.57 -3.92 -20.44
C LEU A 473 8.45 -2.90 -20.25
N PHE A 474 8.24 -2.44 -19.02
CA PHE A 474 7.15 -1.54 -18.66
C PHE A 474 7.59 -0.07 -18.67
N GLY A 475 8.86 0.20 -19.01
CA GLY A 475 9.47 1.51 -18.96
C GLY A 475 9.78 1.97 -17.54
N ASN A 476 9.70 1.08 -16.54
CA ASN A 476 10.10 1.37 -15.16
C ASN A 476 11.62 1.33 -15.06
N ALA A 477 12.19 2.19 -14.21
CA ALA A 477 13.62 2.10 -13.90
C ALA A 477 13.92 0.73 -13.27
N ARG A 478 15.05 0.11 -13.63
CA ARG A 478 15.45 -1.18 -13.04
C ARG A 478 15.95 -0.94 -11.62
N VAL A 479 15.16 -1.34 -10.63
CA VAL A 479 15.39 -1.10 -9.20
C VAL A 479 16.36 -2.12 -8.62
N THR A 480 16.21 -3.39 -9.02
CA THR A 480 17.13 -4.50 -8.66
C THR A 480 18.53 -4.32 -9.27
N GLY A 481 18.69 -3.33 -10.14
CA GLY A 481 19.93 -2.96 -10.78
C GLY A 481 20.32 -3.85 -11.95
N ASN A 482 20.05 -5.17 -11.93
CA ASN A 482 20.66 -6.13 -12.86
C ASN A 482 19.87 -7.44 -13.10
N ASP A 483 18.57 -7.42 -13.39
CA ASP A 483 17.82 -8.63 -13.74
C ASP A 483 18.01 -9.09 -15.20
N ILE A 484 18.12 -10.41 -15.40
CA ILE A 484 18.12 -11.06 -16.72
C ILE A 484 16.68 -11.11 -17.25
N GLY A 485 16.52 -10.79 -18.53
CA GLY A 485 15.23 -10.77 -19.21
C GLY A 485 14.59 -9.39 -19.22
N ALA A 486 13.37 -9.36 -19.73
CA ALA A 486 12.66 -8.12 -20.07
C ALA A 486 12.07 -7.39 -18.87
N ILE A 487 11.75 -8.09 -17.79
CA ILE A 487 11.06 -7.54 -16.61
C ILE A 487 12.05 -7.43 -15.45
N ASP A 488 11.99 -6.32 -14.71
CA ASP A 488 12.71 -6.15 -13.44
C ASP A 488 11.76 -6.54 -12.30
N PHE A 489 12.19 -7.48 -11.45
CA PHE A 489 11.34 -8.10 -10.44
C PHE A 489 10.89 -7.10 -9.37
N ALA A 490 11.83 -6.34 -8.81
CA ALA A 490 11.51 -5.30 -7.82
C ALA A 490 10.69 -4.15 -8.44
N GLY A 491 10.93 -3.82 -9.71
CA GLY A 491 10.20 -2.80 -10.45
C GLY A 491 8.68 -3.04 -10.60
N ILE A 492 8.20 -4.25 -10.35
CA ILE A 492 6.76 -4.60 -10.37
C ILE A 492 6.21 -5.02 -9.00
N GLY A 493 6.92 -4.71 -7.92
CA GLY A 493 6.50 -5.05 -6.56
C GLY A 493 6.86 -6.47 -6.13
N GLY A 494 7.79 -7.12 -6.83
CA GLY A 494 8.43 -8.32 -6.32
C GLY A 494 9.35 -7.97 -5.16
N GLU A 495 9.08 -8.53 -3.98
CA GLU A 495 9.96 -8.35 -2.82
C GLU A 495 11.11 -9.35 -2.90
N LEU A 496 12.34 -8.84 -2.99
CA LEU A 496 13.50 -9.66 -2.74
C LEU A 496 13.51 -10.01 -1.25
N PRO A 497 13.70 -11.29 -0.88
CA PRO A 497 13.91 -11.62 0.53
C PRO A 497 15.04 -10.74 1.08
N GLU A 498 14.82 -10.13 2.24
CA GLU A 498 15.89 -9.39 2.92
C GLU A 498 17.04 -10.37 3.22
N PRO A 499 18.30 -10.05 2.89
CA PRO A 499 19.42 -10.89 3.29
C PRO A 499 19.39 -11.03 4.81
N GLU A 500 19.51 -12.26 5.30
CA GLU A 500 19.38 -12.58 6.72
C GLU A 500 20.28 -11.66 7.54
N VAL A 501 19.71 -10.98 8.55
CA VAL A 501 20.50 -10.14 9.45
C VAL A 501 21.30 -11.06 10.37
N PRO A 502 22.64 -11.09 10.27
CA PRO A 502 23.43 -11.95 11.15
C PRO A 502 23.29 -11.45 12.59
N VAL A 503 23.18 -12.39 13.54
CA VAL A 503 22.96 -12.10 14.96
C VAL A 503 24.06 -11.21 15.56
N ASP A 504 25.27 -11.25 15.01
CA ASP A 504 26.41 -10.41 15.43
C ASP A 504 26.53 -9.10 14.63
N GLY A 505 25.61 -8.84 13.69
CA GLY A 505 25.63 -7.70 12.77
C GLY A 505 26.71 -7.77 11.71
N VAL A 506 27.41 -8.90 11.55
CA VAL A 506 28.54 -9.08 10.63
C VAL A 506 28.11 -9.87 9.41
N TYR A 507 27.87 -9.14 8.31
CA TYR A 507 27.41 -9.67 7.02
C TYR A 507 28.49 -10.47 6.28
N GLY A 508 29.73 -10.40 6.73
CA GLY A 508 30.74 -11.32 6.25
C GLY A 508 32.10 -11.11 6.87
N ARG A 509 32.84 -12.21 6.97
CA ARG A 509 34.26 -12.27 7.31
C ARG A 509 34.92 -13.02 6.18
N PHE A 510 35.70 -12.35 5.35
CA PHE A 510 36.26 -12.89 4.12
C PHE A 510 37.77 -12.97 4.22
N ASP A 511 38.31 -14.14 3.92
CA ASP A 511 39.73 -14.47 3.91
C ASP A 511 40.14 -14.81 2.47
N PHE A 512 40.93 -13.93 1.86
CA PHE A 512 41.20 -13.96 0.43
C PHE A 512 42.49 -14.72 0.13
N GLY A 513 42.40 -15.74 -0.72
CA GLY A 513 43.56 -16.56 -0.95
C GLY A 513 43.48 -17.62 -2.03
N THR A 514 44.40 -18.58 -1.95
CA THR A 514 44.43 -19.73 -2.87
C THR A 514 43.44 -20.80 -2.43
N GLU A 515 43.05 -21.69 -3.35
CA GLU A 515 42.19 -22.83 -3.00
C GLU A 515 42.80 -23.68 -1.86
N THR A 516 44.14 -23.77 -1.81
CA THR A 516 44.89 -24.63 -0.89
C THR A 516 45.42 -23.96 0.39
N SER A 517 45.33 -22.64 0.52
CA SER A 517 45.79 -21.97 1.75
C SER A 517 44.82 -22.26 2.92
N PRO A 518 45.29 -22.21 4.18
CA PRO A 518 44.40 -22.27 5.34
C PRO A 518 43.39 -21.12 5.36
N VAL A 519 42.39 -21.22 6.23
CA VAL A 519 41.37 -20.18 6.43
C VAL A 519 41.34 -19.87 7.91
N GLU A 520 41.36 -18.59 8.27
CA GLU A 520 41.22 -18.18 9.66
C GLU A 520 39.88 -18.65 10.24
N SER A 521 39.87 -19.02 11.53
CA SER A 521 38.67 -19.53 12.16
C SER A 521 37.56 -18.47 12.18
N GLY A 522 36.40 -18.80 11.60
CA GLY A 522 35.25 -17.89 11.51
C GLY A 522 35.26 -16.99 10.27
N TYR A 523 36.20 -17.17 9.35
CA TYR A 523 36.22 -16.51 8.05
C TYR A 523 35.81 -17.46 6.93
N THR A 524 35.26 -16.87 5.86
CA THR A 524 34.88 -17.50 4.61
C THR A 524 36.02 -17.33 3.60
N LYS A 525 36.51 -18.45 3.04
CA LYS A 525 37.54 -18.41 2.00
C LYS A 525 37.01 -17.80 0.72
N ILE A 526 37.75 -16.85 0.16
CA ILE A 526 37.50 -16.25 -1.15
C ILE A 526 38.69 -16.50 -2.09
N THR A 527 38.47 -17.34 -3.09
CA THR A 527 39.42 -17.62 -4.17
C THR A 527 39.30 -16.61 -5.31
N ALA A 528 40.27 -16.65 -6.23
CA ALA A 528 40.24 -15.83 -7.45
C ALA A 528 39.12 -16.23 -8.44
N LEU A 529 38.45 -17.36 -8.23
CA LEU A 529 37.38 -17.88 -9.09
C LEU A 529 35.97 -17.56 -8.56
N ASP A 530 35.85 -17.13 -7.31
CA ASP A 530 34.55 -16.92 -6.66
C ASP A 530 33.90 -15.63 -7.20
N ARG A 531 33.07 -15.79 -8.24
CA ARG A 531 32.30 -14.69 -8.81
C ARG A 531 31.08 -14.43 -7.94
N TYR A 532 30.71 -13.16 -7.83
CA TYR A 532 29.46 -12.79 -7.17
C TYR A 532 28.29 -13.46 -7.90
N ASP A 533 27.38 -14.06 -7.15
CA ASP A 533 26.09 -14.55 -7.64
C ASP A 533 25.02 -14.39 -6.54
N TYR A 534 23.75 -14.21 -6.89
CA TYR A 534 22.69 -13.96 -5.89
C TYR A 534 22.38 -15.16 -4.95
N VAL A 535 23.02 -16.32 -5.16
CA VAL A 535 22.89 -17.49 -4.25
C VAL A 535 24.04 -17.53 -3.24
N ASN A 536 25.21 -17.03 -3.64
CA ASN A 536 26.36 -16.77 -2.81
C ASN A 536 26.46 -15.25 -2.66
N GLU A 537 25.82 -14.70 -1.61
CA GLU A 537 25.65 -13.26 -1.27
C GLU A 537 26.95 -12.42 -1.21
N TYR A 538 28.07 -12.89 -1.76
CA TYR A 538 29.35 -12.22 -1.91
C TYR A 538 30.16 -12.75 -3.11
N GLY A 539 31.08 -11.96 -3.67
CA GLY A 539 32.04 -12.43 -4.68
C GLY A 539 32.65 -11.35 -5.57
N TRP A 540 33.47 -11.76 -6.55
CA TRP A 540 34.09 -10.85 -7.52
C TRP A 540 33.11 -10.46 -8.63
N LEU A 541 32.78 -9.15 -8.74
CA LEU A 541 31.99 -8.59 -9.86
C LEU A 541 32.82 -8.45 -11.14
N ASN A 542 34.09 -8.04 -10.99
CA ASN A 542 34.99 -7.83 -12.13
C ASN A 542 36.47 -7.96 -11.74
N GLY A 543 37.32 -8.04 -12.77
CA GLY A 543 38.78 -8.08 -12.64
C GLY A 543 39.38 -9.42 -13.07
N SER A 544 40.59 -9.36 -13.64
CA SER A 544 41.41 -10.55 -13.89
C SER A 544 42.13 -10.95 -12.59
N VAL A 545 41.36 -11.40 -11.61
CA VAL A 545 41.83 -11.70 -10.26
C VAL A 545 42.76 -12.92 -10.27
N GLY A 546 43.91 -12.80 -9.61
CA GLY A 546 44.78 -13.92 -9.23
C GLY A 546 44.85 -14.06 -7.71
N SER A 547 45.40 -15.16 -7.22
CA SER A 547 45.61 -15.39 -5.78
C SER A 547 47.02 -15.88 -5.49
N ARG A 548 47.49 -15.70 -4.25
CA ARG A 548 48.85 -16.08 -3.84
C ARG A 548 48.90 -16.42 -2.35
N ASP A 549 49.68 -17.43 -1.98
CA ASP A 549 50.01 -17.81 -0.59
C ASP A 549 51.54 -17.74 -0.38
N ARG A 550 51.99 -17.07 0.68
CA ARG A 550 53.40 -16.88 1.07
C ARG A 550 53.92 -17.88 2.12
N VAL A 551 53.04 -18.68 2.70
CA VAL A 551 53.34 -19.82 3.60
C VAL A 551 53.97 -19.50 4.97
N ASN A 552 54.48 -18.28 5.19
CA ASN A 552 55.23 -17.89 6.41
C ASN A 552 54.59 -16.73 7.20
N ALA A 553 53.28 -16.67 7.30
CA ALA A 553 52.54 -15.71 8.13
C ALA A 553 51.27 -16.36 8.70
N ASP A 554 50.55 -15.62 9.55
CA ASP A 554 49.26 -16.03 10.11
C ASP A 554 48.18 -16.10 9.01
N ASP A 555 47.09 -16.82 9.26
CA ASP A 555 46.15 -17.22 8.20
C ASP A 555 45.47 -16.03 7.50
N LEU A 556 45.22 -14.91 8.20
CA LEU A 556 44.68 -13.67 7.57
C LEU A 556 45.69 -12.84 6.76
N ASP A 557 46.99 -13.09 6.87
CA ASP A 557 48.05 -12.24 6.31
C ASP A 557 48.96 -12.99 5.31
N ARG A 558 48.90 -14.31 5.27
CA ARG A 558 49.79 -15.14 4.45
C ARG A 558 49.39 -15.18 2.98
N ASP A 559 48.10 -15.01 2.69
CA ASP A 559 47.51 -15.09 1.38
C ASP A 559 46.66 -13.87 1.06
N PHE A 560 46.45 -13.68 -0.24
CA PHE A 560 45.69 -12.57 -0.78
C PHE A 560 45.22 -12.86 -2.21
N ASN A 561 44.16 -12.15 -2.60
CA ASN A 561 43.76 -12.01 -4.00
C ASN A 561 44.29 -10.68 -4.56
N TYR A 562 44.64 -10.65 -5.84
CA TYR A 562 45.31 -9.50 -6.45
C TYR A 562 45.01 -9.29 -7.93
N VAL A 563 45.25 -8.07 -8.41
CA VAL A 563 45.40 -7.73 -9.84
C VAL A 563 46.76 -7.13 -10.13
N SER A 564 47.36 -7.52 -11.26
CA SER A 564 48.64 -6.98 -11.75
C SER A 564 48.50 -5.76 -12.67
N SER A 565 47.28 -5.42 -13.07
CA SER A 565 46.91 -4.25 -13.87
C SER A 565 45.41 -3.99 -13.77
N GLY A 566 44.98 -2.74 -13.81
CA GLY A 566 43.57 -2.37 -13.72
C GLY A 566 43.03 -2.45 -12.29
N SER A 567 41.77 -2.87 -12.16
CA SER A 567 41.06 -2.99 -10.89
C SER A 567 40.36 -4.34 -10.73
N MET A 568 39.97 -4.65 -9.51
CA MET A 568 39.02 -5.71 -9.16
C MET A 568 37.98 -5.16 -8.21
N THR A 569 36.76 -5.67 -8.28
CA THR A 569 35.65 -5.25 -7.44
C THR A 569 35.05 -6.47 -6.76
N PHE A 570 35.06 -6.47 -5.43
CA PHE A 570 34.40 -7.46 -4.58
C PHE A 570 33.08 -6.87 -4.10
N ALA A 571 32.03 -7.69 -4.07
CA ALA A 571 30.72 -7.28 -3.60
C ALA A 571 30.19 -8.19 -2.51
N VAL A 572 29.34 -7.64 -1.65
CA VAL A 572 28.61 -8.34 -0.58
C VAL A 572 27.18 -7.80 -0.56
N GLU A 573 26.19 -8.68 -0.63
CA GLU A 573 24.80 -8.32 -0.47
C GLU A 573 24.51 -8.01 1.00
N VAL A 574 23.94 -6.84 1.26
CA VAL A 574 23.61 -6.35 2.60
C VAL A 574 22.34 -5.50 2.52
N PRO A 575 21.50 -5.39 3.57
CA PRO A 575 20.38 -4.46 3.55
C PRO A 575 20.82 -3.02 3.35
N ASN A 576 19.92 -2.13 2.96
CA ASN A 576 20.24 -0.70 2.97
C ASN A 576 20.58 -0.22 4.39
N GLY A 577 21.59 0.64 4.49
CA GLY A 577 22.04 1.18 5.77
C GLY A 577 23.52 1.53 5.80
N ILE A 578 24.00 1.87 6.99
CA ILE A 578 25.40 2.24 7.20
C ILE A 578 26.18 1.01 7.65
N TYR A 579 27.37 0.83 7.07
CA TYR A 579 28.26 -0.30 7.30
C TYR A 579 29.67 0.15 7.66
N GLN A 580 30.29 -0.59 8.57
CA GLN A 580 31.71 -0.51 8.87
C GLN A 580 32.45 -1.65 8.16
N LEU A 581 33.47 -1.30 7.38
CA LEU A 581 34.34 -2.25 6.67
C LEU A 581 35.71 -2.24 7.34
N SER A 582 36.18 -3.39 7.83
CA SER A 582 37.57 -3.57 8.26
C SER A 582 38.30 -4.41 7.22
N MET A 583 39.34 -3.85 6.59
CA MET A 583 40.10 -4.53 5.53
C MET A 583 41.59 -4.59 5.85
N VAL A 584 42.23 -5.70 5.49
CA VAL A 584 43.68 -5.89 5.60
C VAL A 584 44.32 -5.99 4.22
N VAL A 585 45.39 -5.24 4.01
CA VAL A 585 46.17 -5.19 2.77
C VAL A 585 47.67 -5.25 3.05
N GLY A 586 48.38 -6.22 2.46
CA GLY A 586 49.84 -6.33 2.54
C GLY A 586 50.42 -7.55 1.82
N ASP A 587 51.73 -7.52 1.56
CA ASP A 587 52.50 -8.67 1.05
C ASP A 587 53.80 -8.82 1.83
N ALA A 588 54.02 -10.02 2.40
CA ALA A 588 55.23 -10.35 3.15
C ALA A 588 56.53 -10.21 2.34
N SER A 589 56.47 -10.26 1.01
CA SER A 589 57.64 -10.34 0.13
C SER A 589 57.90 -9.10 -0.74
N TYR A 590 56.91 -8.26 -1.00
CA TYR A 590 57.03 -7.13 -1.93
C TYR A 590 56.29 -5.90 -1.42
N GLU A 591 56.83 -4.74 -1.77
CA GLU A 591 56.13 -3.46 -1.59
C GLU A 591 55.03 -3.27 -2.66
N SER A 592 54.00 -2.51 -2.31
CA SER A 592 52.99 -2.00 -3.25
C SER A 592 52.67 -0.55 -2.95
N SER A 593 52.46 0.26 -3.98
CA SER A 593 52.30 1.71 -3.81
C SER A 593 51.09 2.24 -4.55
N SER A 594 50.39 3.15 -3.89
CA SER A 594 49.24 3.89 -4.39
C SER A 594 48.05 3.03 -4.81
N ILE A 595 47.73 1.99 -4.04
CA ILE A 595 46.50 1.20 -4.23
C ILE A 595 45.31 2.12 -3.92
N GLU A 596 44.51 2.45 -4.93
CA GLU A 596 43.30 3.25 -4.74
C GLU A 596 42.18 2.35 -4.22
N VAL A 597 41.51 2.80 -3.15
CA VAL A 597 40.39 2.12 -2.51
C VAL A 597 39.12 2.92 -2.79
N GLU A 598 38.21 2.33 -3.54
CA GLU A 598 36.90 2.90 -3.87
C GLU A 598 35.82 2.02 -3.23
N ILE A 599 34.93 2.63 -2.44
CA ILE A 599 33.79 1.95 -1.79
C ILE A 599 32.53 2.70 -2.24
N GLU A 600 31.48 2.00 -2.66
CA GLU A 600 30.24 2.61 -3.17
C GLU A 600 30.51 3.68 -4.25
N HIS A 601 31.42 3.34 -5.17
CA HIS A 601 31.89 4.19 -6.27
C HIS A 601 32.55 5.52 -5.83
N GLN A 602 32.90 5.67 -4.55
CA GLN A 602 33.64 6.81 -4.03
C GLN A 602 35.07 6.41 -3.65
N LEU A 603 36.06 7.17 -4.16
CA LEU A 603 37.45 7.01 -3.74
C LEU A 603 37.60 7.44 -2.27
N VAL A 604 37.84 6.49 -1.38
CA VAL A 604 37.94 6.72 0.07
C VAL A 604 39.38 6.78 0.58
N ASP A 605 40.32 6.11 -0.09
CA ASP A 605 41.72 6.03 0.38
C ASP A 605 42.72 5.72 -0.74
N THR A 606 44.00 5.87 -0.44
CA THR A 606 45.13 5.42 -1.27
C THR A 606 46.23 4.81 -0.39
N ILE A 607 46.34 3.48 -0.43
CA ILE A 607 47.22 2.70 0.46
C ILE A 607 48.57 2.40 -0.20
N SER A 608 49.65 2.45 0.58
CA SER A 608 50.98 1.97 0.17
C SER A 608 51.61 1.16 1.31
N THR A 609 52.25 0.04 0.98
CA THR A 609 52.88 -0.87 1.94
C THR A 609 54.32 -1.19 1.51
N VAL A 610 55.23 -1.35 2.48
CA VAL A 610 56.54 -1.97 2.24
C VAL A 610 56.48 -3.49 2.42
N ALA A 611 57.49 -4.22 1.92
CA ALA A 611 57.55 -5.67 2.08
C ALA A 611 57.49 -6.07 3.57
N GLY A 612 56.52 -6.90 3.94
CA GLY A 612 56.29 -7.32 5.33
C GLY A 612 55.36 -6.42 6.15
N GLU A 613 54.83 -5.34 5.57
CA GLU A 613 53.85 -4.46 6.21
C GLU A 613 52.42 -4.82 5.79
N PHE A 614 51.53 -4.87 6.77
CA PHE A 614 50.09 -5.10 6.60
C PHE A 614 49.33 -3.92 7.21
N VAL A 615 48.49 -3.28 6.41
CA VAL A 615 47.66 -2.14 6.82
C VAL A 615 46.26 -2.66 7.11
N ASN A 616 45.76 -2.39 8.31
CA ASN A 616 44.36 -2.57 8.68
C ASN A 616 43.65 -1.21 8.60
N SER A 617 42.70 -1.09 7.69
CA SER A 617 41.90 0.11 7.50
C SER A 617 40.45 -0.15 7.89
N ILE A 618 39.81 0.86 8.49
CA ILE A 618 38.39 0.83 8.85
C ILE A 618 37.69 2.00 8.16
N TYR A 619 36.62 1.70 7.43
CA TYR A 619 35.78 2.68 6.74
C TYR A 619 34.33 2.56 7.21
N GLU A 620 33.60 3.67 7.18
CA GLU A 620 32.15 3.71 7.37
C GLU A 620 31.51 4.23 6.09
N VAL A 621 30.51 3.51 5.57
CA VAL A 621 29.87 3.80 4.29
C VAL A 621 28.36 3.56 4.36
N GLU A 622 27.60 4.36 3.64
CA GLU A 622 26.17 4.14 3.45
C GLU A 622 25.95 3.33 2.16
N VAL A 623 25.22 2.22 2.28
CA VAL A 623 24.79 1.37 1.17
C VAL A 623 23.31 1.65 0.92
N THR A 624 22.95 1.91 -0.35
CA THR A 624 21.60 2.34 -0.74
C THR A 624 20.93 1.46 -1.79
N ASP A 625 21.68 0.50 -2.34
CA ASP A 625 21.28 -0.39 -3.44
C ASP A 625 21.37 -1.87 -3.07
N ARG A 626 21.41 -2.18 -1.76
CA ARG A 626 21.60 -3.51 -1.16
C ARG A 626 22.90 -4.25 -1.55
N LEU A 627 23.85 -3.57 -2.21
CA LEU A 627 25.07 -4.21 -2.68
C LEU A 627 26.30 -3.40 -2.31
N LEU A 628 26.96 -3.78 -1.23
CA LEU A 628 28.23 -3.18 -0.84
C LEU A 628 29.31 -3.56 -1.86
N SER A 629 29.93 -2.56 -2.48
CA SER A 629 30.96 -2.68 -3.50
C SER A 629 32.31 -2.13 -3.02
N LEU A 630 33.35 -2.97 -3.06
CA LEU A 630 34.73 -2.61 -2.76
C LEU A 630 35.60 -2.80 -3.99
N ARG A 631 36.08 -1.70 -4.57
CA ARG A 631 36.98 -1.70 -5.72
C ARG A 631 38.40 -1.31 -5.32
N LEU A 632 39.36 -2.14 -5.74
CA LEU A 632 40.78 -1.88 -5.56
C LEU A 632 41.45 -1.70 -6.92
N THR A 633 42.07 -0.54 -7.12
CA THR A 633 42.78 -0.21 -8.36
C THR A 633 44.29 -0.18 -8.13
N ARG A 634 45.03 -0.83 -9.03
CA ARG A 634 46.49 -0.90 -8.94
C ARG A 634 47.13 0.47 -9.15
N GLY A 635 47.96 0.86 -8.19
CA GLY A 635 48.80 2.05 -8.26
C GLY A 635 50.11 1.92 -9.03
N THR A 636 51.12 2.64 -8.54
CA THR A 636 52.35 2.90 -9.31
C THR A 636 53.35 1.73 -9.31
N SER A 637 53.39 0.92 -8.25
CA SER A 637 54.22 -0.29 -8.16
C SER A 637 53.51 -1.41 -7.38
N GLY A 638 53.96 -2.66 -7.55
CA GLY A 638 53.38 -3.82 -6.87
C GLY A 638 52.05 -4.28 -7.47
N PHE A 639 51.15 -4.80 -6.61
CA PHE A 639 49.80 -5.25 -6.95
C PHE A 639 48.75 -4.38 -6.23
N ALA A 640 47.51 -4.34 -6.72
CA ALA A 640 46.37 -4.10 -5.84
C ALA A 640 45.97 -5.45 -5.27
N MET A 641 45.83 -5.54 -3.95
CA MET A 641 45.55 -6.78 -3.26
C MET A 641 44.67 -6.57 -2.04
N ILE A 642 44.06 -7.66 -1.58
CA ILE A 642 43.33 -7.74 -0.32
C ILE A 642 43.59 -9.10 0.32
N ASN A 643 43.82 -9.09 1.63
CA ASN A 643 44.05 -10.28 2.43
C ASN A 643 42.77 -10.66 3.18
N SER A 644 42.11 -9.71 3.85
CA SER A 644 40.83 -9.96 4.51
C SER A 644 39.90 -8.75 4.49
N LEU A 645 38.59 -9.03 4.63
CA LEU A 645 37.51 -8.05 4.75
C LEU A 645 36.49 -8.51 5.79
N GLN A 646 36.09 -7.62 6.68
CA GLN A 646 34.92 -7.80 7.54
C GLN A 646 33.91 -6.69 7.25
N VAL A 647 32.64 -7.05 7.09
CA VAL A 647 31.52 -6.11 6.86
C VAL A 647 30.56 -6.17 8.04
N THR A 648 30.32 -5.04 8.71
CA THR A 648 29.47 -4.96 9.92
C THR A 648 28.45 -3.84 9.79
N ARG A 649 27.17 -4.08 10.06
CA ARG A 649 26.15 -3.02 10.04
C ARG A 649 26.28 -2.11 11.25
N VAL A 650 26.28 -0.80 11.02
CA VAL A 650 26.21 0.23 12.05
C VAL A 650 24.75 0.38 12.45
N GLN A 651 24.36 -0.15 13.61
CA GLN A 651 22.99 0.01 14.12
C GLN A 651 22.70 1.48 14.44
N GLN A 652 21.88 2.16 13.63
CA GLN A 652 21.36 3.48 13.96
C GLN A 652 20.12 3.36 14.85
N VAL A 653 20.10 4.05 15.98
CA VAL A 653 18.86 4.28 16.74
C VAL A 653 18.09 5.40 16.05
N PRO A 654 16.87 5.15 15.49
CA PRO A 654 16.13 6.16 14.74
C PRO A 654 15.89 7.43 15.56
N ALA A 655 16.01 8.59 14.89
CA ALA A 655 15.63 9.86 15.49
C ALA A 655 14.12 9.87 15.76
N ALA A 656 13.74 10.18 17.00
CA ALA A 656 12.34 10.29 17.38
C ALA A 656 12.20 11.20 18.61
N VAL A 657 11.03 11.82 18.73
CA VAL A 657 10.62 12.53 19.95
C VAL A 657 9.73 11.60 20.75
N ILE A 658 10.09 11.36 22.00
CA ILE A 658 9.34 10.51 22.91
C ILE A 658 8.54 11.43 23.83
N VAL A 659 7.22 11.41 23.70
CA VAL A 659 6.28 12.08 24.61
C VAL A 659 5.71 11.04 25.57
N LYS A 660 5.92 11.24 26.87
CA LYS A 660 5.34 10.41 27.93
C LYS A 660 4.31 11.23 28.70
N ALA A 661 3.04 10.93 28.47
CA ALA A 661 1.89 11.52 29.14
C ALA A 661 1.10 10.41 29.85
N ASP A 662 0.48 10.72 30.99
CA ASP A 662 -0.44 9.80 31.65
C ASP A 662 -1.75 9.67 30.85
N LEU A 663 -2.40 8.50 30.89
CA LEU A 663 -3.69 8.30 30.22
C LEU A 663 -4.79 9.15 30.88
N GLY A 664 -5.53 9.91 30.07
CA GLY A 664 -6.65 10.72 30.55
C GLY A 664 -6.21 11.97 31.34
N LEU A 665 -5.18 12.68 30.86
CA LEU A 665 -4.74 13.94 31.45
C LEU A 665 -5.94 14.90 31.60
N SER A 666 -6.11 15.38 32.83
CA SER A 666 -7.09 16.39 33.15
C SER A 666 -6.48 17.45 34.07
N THR A 667 -6.86 18.69 33.84
CA THR A 667 -6.68 19.78 34.79
C THR A 667 -8.02 20.05 35.48
N THR A 668 -8.04 20.96 36.45
CA THR A 668 -9.31 21.40 37.05
C THR A 668 -9.29 22.91 37.17
N GLU A 669 -10.48 23.51 37.16
CA GLU A 669 -10.66 24.94 37.42
C GLU A 669 -10.21 25.34 38.83
N SER A 670 -10.18 24.39 39.79
CA SER A 670 -9.52 24.58 41.10
C SER A 670 -7.98 24.71 41.06
N GLN A 671 -7.40 25.09 39.91
CA GLN A 671 -5.96 25.14 39.60
C GLN A 671 -5.29 23.77 39.62
N GLY A 672 -6.03 22.73 39.24
CA GLY A 672 -5.51 21.37 39.12
C GLY A 672 -4.45 21.30 38.02
N THR A 673 -3.39 20.53 38.28
CA THR A 673 -2.26 20.41 37.36
C THR A 673 -2.13 19.01 36.79
N ALA A 674 -1.71 18.92 35.54
CA ALA A 674 -1.28 17.70 34.88
C ALA A 674 0.16 17.87 34.37
N SER A 675 0.85 16.80 33.99
CA SER A 675 2.18 16.93 33.38
C SER A 675 2.48 15.82 32.39
N PHE A 676 3.35 16.13 31.43
CA PHE A 676 3.96 15.16 30.53
C PHE A 676 5.46 15.44 30.43
N THR A 677 6.24 14.47 29.96
CA THR A 677 7.66 14.64 29.70
C THR A 677 8.00 14.40 28.23
N VAL A 678 8.98 15.12 27.72
CA VAL A 678 9.51 14.95 26.36
C VAL A 678 11.00 14.66 26.43
N GLU A 679 11.48 13.69 25.65
CA GLU A 679 12.90 13.39 25.42
C GLU A 679 13.14 12.99 23.96
N LEU A 680 14.40 12.95 23.52
CA LEU A 680 14.77 12.41 22.21
C LEU A 680 15.25 10.96 22.32
N ARG A 681 15.00 10.16 21.28
CA ARG A 681 15.39 8.74 21.22
C ARG A 681 16.87 8.54 20.90
N SER A 682 17.50 9.50 20.23
CA SER A 682 18.92 9.47 19.87
C SER A 682 19.60 10.84 20.00
N GLN A 683 20.93 10.86 20.08
CA GLN A 683 21.69 12.11 20.21
C GLN A 683 21.58 12.95 18.92
N PRO A 684 21.09 14.20 18.99
CA PRO A 684 21.01 15.06 17.82
C PRO A 684 22.39 15.67 17.52
N THR A 685 22.70 15.86 16.24
CA THR A 685 23.92 16.50 15.73
C THR A 685 23.84 18.04 15.80
N HIS A 686 22.63 18.59 15.87
CA HIS A 686 22.35 20.02 16.08
C HIS A 686 21.17 20.21 17.03
N PRO A 687 21.04 21.36 17.72
CA PRO A 687 19.95 21.58 18.66
C PRO A 687 18.56 21.40 18.02
N VAL A 688 17.65 20.76 18.76
CA VAL A 688 16.25 20.51 18.38
C VAL A 688 15.35 21.35 19.26
N THR A 689 14.48 22.15 18.67
CA THR A 689 13.49 22.95 19.41
C THR A 689 12.07 22.52 19.10
N ILE A 690 11.22 22.49 20.13
CA ILE A 690 9.79 22.17 20.03
C ILE A 690 9.03 23.30 20.69
N ASP A 691 8.17 23.99 19.95
CA ASP A 691 7.29 25.01 20.50
C ASP A 691 6.04 24.37 21.09
N ILE A 692 5.57 24.91 22.23
CA ILE A 692 4.45 24.38 22.99
C ILE A 692 3.49 25.52 23.30
N ARG A 693 2.19 25.32 23.02
CA ARG A 693 1.15 26.28 23.41
C ARG A 693 -0.15 25.55 23.77
N SER A 694 -1.00 26.20 24.54
CA SER A 694 -2.38 25.76 24.69
C SER A 694 -3.21 26.18 23.46
N SER A 695 -4.12 25.33 23.01
CA SER A 695 -5.16 25.66 22.03
C SER A 695 -6.17 26.63 22.63
N ASP A 696 -6.41 26.53 23.94
CA ASP A 696 -7.25 27.43 24.69
C ASP A 696 -6.60 27.81 26.03
N VAL A 697 -6.23 29.09 26.14
CA VAL A 697 -5.59 29.62 27.34
C VAL A 697 -6.60 30.04 28.41
N THR A 698 -7.91 30.04 28.11
CA THR A 698 -8.95 30.19 29.14
C THR A 698 -9.19 28.89 29.90
N GLU A 699 -8.83 27.75 29.31
CA GLU A 699 -9.00 26.41 29.93
C GLU A 699 -7.72 25.88 30.55
N GLY A 700 -6.57 26.14 29.93
CA GLY A 700 -5.32 25.58 30.40
C GLY A 700 -4.09 26.34 29.96
N THR A 701 -3.08 26.37 30.84
CA THR A 701 -1.78 27.00 30.57
C THR A 701 -0.63 26.02 30.68
N VAL A 702 0.44 26.28 29.93
CA VAL A 702 1.67 25.47 29.87
C VAL A 702 2.81 26.14 30.64
N SER A 703 3.62 25.38 31.37
CA SER A 703 4.74 25.91 32.18
C SER A 703 5.91 26.44 31.36
N THR A 704 6.09 25.92 30.13
CA THR A 704 7.07 26.39 29.16
C THR A 704 6.44 26.45 27.78
N ARG A 705 6.95 27.36 26.93
CA ARG A 705 6.50 27.54 25.54
C ARG A 705 7.45 26.95 24.52
N GLN A 706 8.62 26.49 24.95
CA GLN A 706 9.61 25.87 24.08
C GLN A 706 10.46 24.87 24.89
N LEU A 707 10.74 23.72 24.28
CA LEU A 707 11.74 22.77 24.74
C LEU A 707 12.96 22.84 23.83
N THR A 708 14.15 22.63 24.39
CA THR A 708 15.40 22.61 23.62
C THR A 708 16.25 21.43 24.02
N PHE A 709 16.56 20.59 23.04
CA PHE A 709 17.42 19.43 23.18
C PHE A 709 18.72 19.63 22.39
N ASN A 710 19.83 19.17 22.93
CA ASN A 710 21.17 19.20 22.34
C ASN A 710 21.92 17.91 22.66
N ASP A 711 23.14 17.80 22.16
CA ASP A 711 24.02 16.64 22.31
C ASP A 711 24.31 16.25 23.77
N GLN A 712 24.03 17.11 24.76
CA GLN A 712 24.27 16.86 26.18
C GLN A 712 23.00 16.55 27.00
N ASN A 713 21.81 16.91 26.51
CA ASN A 713 20.55 16.77 27.28
C ASN A 713 19.41 16.07 26.51
N TRP A 714 19.67 15.56 25.31
CA TRP A 714 18.68 14.89 24.45
C TRP A 714 17.96 13.73 25.14
N ASN A 715 18.68 12.98 25.99
CA ASN A 715 18.18 11.84 26.75
C ASN A 715 17.72 12.19 28.17
N MET A 716 17.56 13.48 28.48
CA MET A 716 17.03 13.93 29.76
C MET A 716 15.57 14.33 29.58
N PRO A 717 14.60 13.62 30.19
CA PRO A 717 13.20 14.01 30.15
C PRO A 717 12.99 15.45 30.61
N GLN A 718 12.41 16.28 29.74
CA GLN A 718 11.98 17.64 30.06
C GLN A 718 10.49 17.63 30.40
N THR A 719 10.14 18.00 31.62
CA THR A 719 8.76 18.02 32.11
C THR A 719 8.04 19.31 31.73
N VAL A 720 6.86 19.19 31.14
CA VAL A 720 5.91 20.27 30.92
C VAL A 720 4.76 20.10 31.90
N THR A 721 4.49 21.14 32.69
CA THR A 721 3.37 21.17 33.63
C THR A 721 2.25 21.99 33.04
N LEU A 722 1.04 21.43 33.10
CA LEU A 722 -0.20 22.00 32.62
C LEU A 722 -1.01 22.43 33.83
N THR A 723 -1.57 23.63 33.80
CA THR A 723 -2.36 24.17 34.90
C THR A 723 -3.72 24.60 34.36
N GLY A 724 -4.77 24.04 34.93
CA GLY A 724 -6.15 24.45 34.64
C GLY A 724 -6.36 25.90 35.02
N VAL A 725 -7.12 26.62 34.21
CA VAL A 725 -7.49 28.00 34.47
C VAL A 725 -8.92 28.00 34.99
N ASP A 726 -9.10 28.67 36.13
CA ASP A 726 -10.39 28.86 36.79
C ASP A 726 -11.17 29.96 36.07
N ASP A 727 -12.43 29.68 35.69
CA ASP A 727 -13.35 30.74 35.31
C ASP A 727 -14.54 30.86 36.29
N SER A 728 -15.73 31.24 35.86
CA SER A 728 -16.89 31.30 36.77
C SER A 728 -18.19 30.87 36.06
N LEU A 729 -18.04 30.25 34.90
CA LEU A 729 -19.09 29.82 34.02
C LEU A 729 -19.25 28.32 34.17
N HIS A 730 -20.44 27.89 34.62
CA HIS A 730 -20.80 26.49 34.54
C HIS A 730 -21.09 26.10 33.07
N ASP A 731 -20.05 25.79 32.32
CA ASP A 731 -20.11 25.31 30.94
C ASP A 731 -19.74 23.82 30.80
N GLY A 732 -19.41 23.16 31.92
CA GLY A 732 -19.05 21.76 31.98
C GLY A 732 -17.61 21.54 31.54
N ASN A 733 -17.09 20.32 31.72
CA ASN A 733 -15.70 20.04 31.38
C ASN A 733 -15.36 20.42 29.93
N VAL A 734 -14.46 21.38 29.75
CA VAL A 734 -14.03 21.84 28.44
C VAL A 734 -12.77 21.08 28.02
N SER A 735 -12.78 20.55 26.79
CA SER A 735 -11.60 19.92 26.21
C SER A 735 -10.71 20.98 25.56
N TYR A 736 -9.41 20.91 25.82
CA TYR A 736 -8.40 21.72 25.15
C TYR A 736 -7.19 20.85 24.79
N GLN A 737 -6.33 21.35 23.91
CA GLN A 737 -5.13 20.66 23.46
C GLN A 737 -3.89 21.46 23.83
N VAL A 738 -2.80 20.76 24.12
CA VAL A 738 -1.47 21.33 24.09
C VAL A 738 -0.91 21.07 22.71
N ILE A 739 -0.84 22.14 21.92
CA ILE A 739 -0.31 22.12 20.58
C ILE A 739 1.22 22.07 20.64
N THR A 740 1.78 21.01 20.08
CA THR A 740 3.22 20.85 19.87
C THR A 740 3.56 21.19 18.43
N SER A 741 4.59 22.02 18.22
CA SER A 741 5.08 22.21 16.85
C SER A 741 5.82 20.97 16.39
N ASP A 742 5.94 20.82 15.07
CA ASP A 742 7.00 20.01 14.49
C ASP A 742 8.35 20.44 15.06
N THR A 743 9.27 19.50 15.15
CA THR A 743 10.63 19.80 15.58
C THR A 743 11.32 20.74 14.59
N VAL A 744 12.05 21.73 15.09
CA VAL A 744 12.90 22.61 14.27
C VAL A 744 14.36 22.33 14.61
N SER A 745 15.16 21.95 13.62
CA SER A 745 16.59 21.70 13.77
C SER A 745 17.35 21.92 12.46
N SER A 746 18.66 22.16 12.55
CA SER A 746 19.55 21.99 11.40
C SER A 746 20.08 20.56 11.27
N ASP A 747 19.72 19.67 12.19
CA ASP A 747 19.88 18.22 12.04
C ASP A 747 18.76 17.70 11.13
N PRO A 748 19.06 17.15 9.95
CA PRO A 748 18.06 16.64 9.02
C PRO A 748 17.17 15.54 9.64
N ASN A 749 17.71 14.73 10.55
CA ASN A 749 16.98 13.61 11.16
C ASN A 749 15.96 14.08 12.21
N TYR A 750 16.13 15.29 12.73
CA TYR A 750 15.24 15.89 13.72
C TYR A 750 14.52 17.14 13.20
N ASN A 751 14.59 17.48 11.91
CA ASN A 751 13.90 18.65 11.38
C ASN A 751 12.56 18.25 10.74
N GLY A 752 11.47 18.82 11.23
CA GLY A 752 10.12 18.57 10.71
C GLY A 752 9.48 17.27 11.20
N LEU A 753 9.95 16.68 12.31
CA LEU A 753 9.25 15.54 12.92
C LEU A 753 7.96 16.04 13.55
N VAL A 754 6.84 15.42 13.16
CA VAL A 754 5.51 15.70 13.70
C VAL A 754 5.43 15.16 15.11
N ILE A 755 4.86 15.96 16.01
CA ILE A 755 4.57 15.57 17.39
C ILE A 755 3.07 15.71 17.57
N GLU A 756 2.43 14.63 18.01
CA GLU A 756 0.99 14.62 18.27
C GLU A 756 0.62 15.58 19.41
N ASP A 757 -0.43 16.36 19.17
CA ASP A 757 -0.97 17.28 20.16
C ASP A 757 -1.57 16.52 21.34
N ILE A 758 -1.35 17.03 22.55
CA ILE A 758 -1.78 16.35 23.77
C ILE A 758 -3.16 16.86 24.14
N SER A 759 -4.16 15.97 24.15
CA SER A 759 -5.53 16.32 24.52
C SER A 759 -5.74 16.26 26.04
N LEU A 760 -6.41 17.27 26.58
CA LEU A 760 -6.78 17.38 27.99
C LEU A 760 -8.22 17.83 28.15
N SER A 761 -8.78 17.58 29.32
CA SER A 761 -10.02 18.20 29.77
C SER A 761 -9.75 19.03 31.02
N ASN A 762 -10.15 20.30 31.00
CA ASN A 762 -10.26 21.10 32.20
C ASN A 762 -11.58 20.71 32.88
N ILE A 763 -11.50 20.10 34.07
CA ILE A 763 -12.66 19.65 34.81
C ILE A 763 -13.29 20.85 35.50
N ASP A 764 -14.54 21.09 35.11
CA ASP A 764 -15.39 22.14 35.64
C ASP A 764 -15.62 21.90 37.14
N ASP A 765 -15.28 22.90 37.96
CA ASP A 765 -15.48 22.84 39.41
C ASP A 765 -16.76 23.57 39.86
N GLU A 766 -17.41 24.28 38.94
CA GLU A 766 -18.78 24.73 39.12
C GLU A 766 -19.72 23.52 39.14
N ILE A 767 -20.25 23.27 40.33
CA ILE A 767 -21.32 22.29 40.50
C ILE A 767 -22.50 22.75 39.65
N ALA A 768 -22.89 21.92 38.67
CA ALA A 768 -24.17 22.02 37.98
C ALA A 768 -25.27 22.25 39.01
N GLY A 769 -25.73 23.50 39.10
CA GLY A 769 -26.90 23.84 39.89
C GLY A 769 -28.04 22.91 39.44
N PRO A 770 -28.90 22.42 40.34
CA PRO A 770 -30.02 21.58 39.93
C PRO A 770 -30.81 22.31 38.83
N ASP A 771 -30.94 21.68 37.66
CA ASP A 771 -31.73 22.14 36.52
C ASP A 771 -33.05 22.76 37.01
N PRO A 772 -33.27 24.10 36.94
CA PRO A 772 -34.35 24.70 37.69
C PRO A 772 -35.61 24.57 36.86
N SER A 773 -36.24 23.39 36.92
CA SER A 773 -37.69 23.36 36.79
C SER A 773 -38.25 24.34 37.85
N LEU A 774 -38.72 25.52 37.41
CA LEU A 774 -39.24 26.52 38.32
C LEU A 774 -40.59 26.04 38.80
N ARG A 775 -40.67 25.73 40.10
CA ARG A 775 -41.82 25.12 40.75
C ARG A 775 -42.38 26.09 41.77
N PHE A 776 -43.61 26.53 41.59
CA PHE A 776 -44.27 27.50 42.46
C PHE A 776 -45.50 26.88 43.12
N ASP A 777 -45.60 27.04 44.44
CA ASP A 777 -46.70 26.57 45.28
C ASP A 777 -47.48 27.78 45.82
N PHE A 778 -48.71 27.95 45.37
CA PHE A 778 -49.51 29.14 45.59
C PHE A 778 -50.41 28.97 46.80
N GLY A 779 -50.27 29.85 47.79
CA GLY A 779 -50.93 29.62 49.07
C GLY A 779 -50.89 30.77 50.07
N THR A 780 -51.27 30.45 51.31
CA THR A 780 -51.18 31.38 52.43
C THR A 780 -49.78 31.39 53.01
N ILE A 781 -49.37 32.47 53.70
CA ILE A 781 -48.05 32.52 54.35
C ILE A 781 -47.84 31.41 55.42
N GLY A 782 -48.91 30.81 55.93
CA GLY A 782 -48.87 29.80 56.99
C GLY A 782 -49.16 28.37 56.54
N SER A 783 -49.41 28.13 55.24
CA SER A 783 -49.67 26.78 54.73
C SER A 783 -48.35 26.05 54.41
N PRO A 784 -48.31 24.71 54.52
CA PRO A 784 -47.14 23.91 54.16
C PRO A 784 -46.81 24.07 52.67
N VAL A 785 -45.54 24.26 52.36
CA VAL A 785 -45.01 24.33 51.00
C VAL A 785 -44.56 22.93 50.58
N GLU A 786 -44.91 22.50 49.37
CA GLU A 786 -44.43 21.23 48.83
C GLU A 786 -42.90 21.21 48.69
N THR A 787 -42.29 20.06 48.93
CA THR A 787 -40.83 19.94 48.86
C THR A 787 -40.36 20.25 47.44
N GLY A 788 -39.40 21.17 47.30
CA GLY A 788 -38.87 21.60 46.00
C GLY A 788 -39.70 22.68 45.29
N TYR A 789 -40.73 23.23 45.93
CA TYR A 789 -41.50 24.36 45.40
C TYR A 789 -41.20 25.66 46.17
N VAL A 790 -41.31 26.78 45.47
CA VAL A 790 -41.22 28.14 46.01
C VAL A 790 -42.62 28.64 46.36
N GLN A 791 -42.81 29.09 47.61
CA GLN A 791 -44.10 29.61 48.05
C GLN A 791 -44.43 30.93 47.36
N VAL A 792 -45.63 31.03 46.79
CA VAL A 792 -46.17 32.26 46.20
C VAL A 792 -47.41 32.71 46.96
N THR A 793 -47.24 33.73 47.81
CA THR A 793 -48.37 34.37 48.49
C THR A 793 -48.94 35.53 47.64
N PRO A 794 -50.13 36.05 47.95
CA PRO A 794 -50.68 37.22 47.26
C PRO A 794 -49.86 38.50 47.40
N LEU A 795 -48.90 38.55 48.33
CA LEU A 795 -48.05 39.72 48.55
C LEU A 795 -46.78 39.71 47.70
N ILE A 796 -46.49 38.63 46.98
CA ILE A 796 -45.31 38.53 46.12
C ILE A 796 -45.63 39.20 44.78
N GLU A 797 -45.48 40.52 44.74
CA GLU A 797 -45.50 41.28 43.48
C GLU A 797 -44.24 40.97 42.66
N TYR A 798 -44.36 41.06 41.34
CA TYR A 798 -43.23 40.86 40.45
C TYR A 798 -42.18 41.97 40.64
N GLU A 799 -40.92 41.57 40.81
CA GLU A 799 -39.74 42.44 40.85
C GLU A 799 -38.66 41.84 39.95
N SER A 800 -38.03 42.66 39.11
CA SER A 800 -36.98 42.21 38.17
C SER A 800 -35.75 41.64 38.84
N THR A 801 -35.50 41.93 40.12
CA THR A 801 -34.39 41.35 40.90
C THR A 801 -34.73 39.97 41.46
N ARG A 802 -36.02 39.67 41.63
CA ARG A 802 -36.52 38.37 42.11
C ARG A 802 -36.81 37.41 40.95
N GLY A 803 -37.19 37.97 39.79
CA GLY A 803 -37.47 37.23 38.58
C GLY A 803 -38.82 36.50 38.58
N TYR A 804 -39.69 36.70 39.57
CA TYR A 804 -41.06 36.18 39.56
C TYR A 804 -42.00 36.95 40.49
N GLY A 805 -43.32 36.87 40.22
CA GLY A 805 -44.36 37.42 41.08
C GLY A 805 -45.65 37.78 40.34
N TRP A 806 -46.63 38.32 41.07
CA TRP A 806 -47.88 38.82 40.50
C TRP A 806 -47.65 40.17 39.79
N LEU A 807 -47.98 40.25 38.50
CA LEU A 807 -47.95 41.50 37.72
C LEU A 807 -49.20 42.34 37.97
N ASN A 808 -50.37 41.70 38.03
CA ASN A 808 -51.64 42.36 38.26
C ASN A 808 -52.73 41.40 38.76
N GLY A 809 -53.79 41.97 39.35
CA GLY A 809 -54.96 41.25 39.85
C GLY A 809 -55.24 41.52 41.33
N ASN A 810 -56.50 41.39 41.75
CA ASN A 810 -56.86 41.39 43.18
C ASN A 810 -56.71 39.96 43.72
N VAL A 811 -55.49 39.60 44.10
CA VAL A 811 -55.13 38.25 44.52
C VAL A 811 -55.35 38.08 46.02
N GLY A 812 -56.08 37.03 46.41
CA GLY A 812 -56.16 36.53 47.78
C GLY A 812 -55.66 35.10 47.85
N SER A 813 -55.51 34.54 49.05
CA SER A 813 -55.14 33.13 49.24
C SER A 813 -56.04 32.44 50.25
N ARG A 814 -56.11 31.11 50.17
CA ARG A 814 -56.85 30.26 51.11
C ARG A 814 -56.10 28.96 51.32
N ASP A 815 -56.09 28.49 52.56
CA ASP A 815 -55.75 27.10 52.91
C ASP A 815 -57.01 26.43 53.47
N ARG A 816 -57.38 25.29 52.89
CA ARG A 816 -58.54 24.49 53.28
C ARG A 816 -58.22 23.45 54.36
N GLY A 817 -56.95 23.21 54.65
CA GLY A 817 -56.51 22.22 55.63
C GLY A 817 -56.77 20.76 55.22
N LYS A 818 -57.10 20.51 53.95
CA LYS A 818 -57.46 19.19 53.42
C LYS A 818 -56.79 18.97 52.07
N GLY A 819 -55.98 17.93 51.94
CA GLY A 819 -55.18 17.62 50.74
C GLY A 819 -53.68 17.53 51.05
N SER A 820 -52.86 17.24 50.04
CA SER A 820 -51.40 17.42 50.10
C SER A 820 -51.04 18.91 50.12
N SER A 821 -49.77 19.24 50.35
CA SER A 821 -49.28 20.63 50.32
C SER A 821 -49.66 21.31 48.99
N LEU A 822 -49.49 20.66 47.83
CA LEU A 822 -49.85 21.26 46.53
C LEU A 822 -51.34 21.50 46.23
N VAL A 823 -52.29 20.99 47.02
CA VAL A 823 -53.73 21.07 46.65
C VAL A 823 -54.64 21.54 47.78
N ARG A 824 -54.11 21.70 49.00
CA ARG A 824 -54.88 22.19 50.15
C ARG A 824 -55.08 23.70 50.12
N ASP A 825 -54.17 24.42 49.50
CA ASP A 825 -54.11 25.87 49.41
C ASP A 825 -53.94 26.35 47.97
N PHE A 826 -54.37 27.59 47.75
CA PHE A 826 -54.36 28.23 46.44
C PHE A 826 -54.37 29.75 46.58
N ASN A 827 -53.86 30.43 45.56
CA ASN A 827 -54.15 31.84 45.30
C ASN A 827 -55.38 31.97 44.40
N HIS A 828 -56.16 33.03 44.60
CA HIS A 828 -57.43 33.22 43.92
C HIS A 828 -57.77 34.68 43.65
N THR A 829 -58.64 34.89 42.66
CA THR A 829 -59.38 36.15 42.48
C THR A 829 -60.89 35.91 42.39
N ALA A 830 -61.66 36.79 43.05
CA ALA A 830 -63.12 36.74 43.06
C ALA A 830 -63.79 37.45 41.88
N SER A 831 -63.03 38.24 41.10
CA SER A 831 -63.52 38.93 39.90
C SER A 831 -62.35 39.34 39.00
N GLY A 832 -62.51 39.20 37.68
CA GLY A 832 -61.47 39.57 36.71
C GLY A 832 -60.43 38.46 36.51
N ALA A 833 -59.16 38.86 36.41
CA ALA A 833 -58.01 38.00 36.14
C ALA A 833 -56.88 38.24 37.16
N MET A 834 -55.99 37.27 37.26
CA MET A 834 -54.70 37.41 37.95
C MET A 834 -53.59 36.92 37.02
N THR A 835 -52.51 37.69 36.89
CA THR A 835 -51.38 37.39 36.01
C THR A 835 -50.11 37.22 36.84
N PHE A 836 -49.51 36.04 36.74
CA PHE A 836 -48.22 35.71 37.31
C PHE A 836 -47.16 35.74 36.21
N ALA A 837 -45.98 36.29 36.51
CA ALA A 837 -44.85 36.31 35.61
C ALA A 837 -43.62 35.66 36.25
N VAL A 838 -42.78 35.07 35.41
CA VAL A 838 -41.49 34.50 35.76
C VAL A 838 -40.50 34.71 34.62
N ASP A 839 -39.33 35.25 34.95
CA ASP A 839 -38.24 35.47 33.99
C ASP A 839 -37.61 34.13 33.63
N VAL A 840 -37.62 33.82 32.34
CA VAL A 840 -37.01 32.61 31.75
C VAL A 840 -36.42 32.97 30.39
N PRO A 841 -35.30 32.38 29.97
CA PRO A 841 -34.73 32.65 28.65
C PRO A 841 -35.73 32.42 27.50
N ASP A 842 -35.55 33.10 26.37
CA ASP A 842 -36.30 32.79 25.15
C ASP A 842 -36.12 31.32 24.77
N GLY A 843 -37.22 30.61 24.50
CA GLY A 843 -37.16 29.18 24.25
C GLY A 843 -38.51 28.48 24.24
N ASP A 844 -38.48 27.20 23.88
CA ASP A 844 -39.63 26.30 23.97
C ASP A 844 -39.71 25.74 25.40
N TYR A 845 -40.90 25.66 26.00
CA TYR A 845 -41.14 25.20 27.38
C TYR A 845 -42.37 24.28 27.49
N GLN A 846 -42.35 23.39 28.48
CA GLN A 846 -43.54 22.73 29.02
C GLN A 846 -43.98 23.41 30.31
N VAL A 847 -45.24 23.85 30.35
CA VAL A 847 -45.82 24.61 31.46
C VAL A 847 -46.97 23.83 32.06
N LYS A 848 -46.82 23.39 33.31
CA LYS A 848 -47.83 22.61 34.02
C LYS A 848 -48.55 23.45 35.07
N VAL A 849 -49.86 23.56 34.94
CA VAL A 849 -50.74 24.30 35.86
C VAL A 849 -51.61 23.33 36.63
N THR A 850 -51.64 23.46 37.96
CA THR A 850 -52.51 22.67 38.85
C THR A 850 -53.55 23.54 39.55
N VAL A 851 -54.81 23.11 39.53
CA VAL A 851 -55.95 23.76 40.19
C VAL A 851 -56.76 22.77 41.02
N ALA A 852 -57.12 23.14 42.25
CA ALA A 852 -57.88 22.34 43.20
C ALA A 852 -58.57 23.22 44.29
N ASP A 853 -59.84 22.96 44.59
CA ASP A 853 -60.50 23.45 45.82
C ASP A 853 -61.23 22.26 46.50
N PRO A 854 -60.78 21.85 47.70
CA PRO A 854 -61.38 20.74 48.46
C PRO A 854 -62.87 20.85 48.80
N PHE A 855 -63.51 22.02 48.64
CA PHE A 855 -64.89 22.25 49.06
C PHE A 855 -65.83 22.81 48.00
N TYR A 856 -65.34 23.62 47.05
CA TYR A 856 -66.19 24.35 46.11
C TYR A 856 -65.85 24.06 44.66
N SER A 857 -66.87 23.91 43.83
CA SER A 857 -66.70 23.81 42.38
C SER A 857 -66.31 25.17 41.80
N ASN A 858 -65.33 25.17 40.90
CA ASN A 858 -64.89 26.34 40.13
C ASN A 858 -65.02 26.00 38.64
N ARG A 859 -65.85 26.73 37.90
CA ARG A 859 -66.22 26.40 36.51
C ARG A 859 -65.83 27.49 35.54
N GLY A 860 -65.29 27.08 34.40
CA GLY A 860 -65.01 27.92 33.24
C GLY A 860 -63.83 28.87 33.42
N MET A 861 -62.83 28.51 34.23
CA MET A 861 -61.62 29.33 34.43
C MET A 861 -60.80 29.34 33.15
N GLN A 862 -60.60 30.51 32.53
CA GLN A 862 -59.82 30.61 31.30
C GLN A 862 -58.33 30.70 31.63
N VAL A 863 -57.51 29.87 30.97
CA VAL A 863 -56.05 29.88 31.08
C VAL A 863 -55.48 30.55 29.83
N VAL A 864 -54.70 31.61 30.04
CA VAL A 864 -54.02 32.36 29.00
C VAL A 864 -52.52 32.35 29.31
N ILE A 865 -51.70 31.89 28.37
CA ILE A 865 -50.24 31.85 28.50
C ILE A 865 -49.64 32.61 27.32
N GLU A 866 -48.65 33.49 27.56
CA GLU A 866 -48.05 34.33 26.51
C GLU A 866 -49.09 35.15 25.72
N GLY A 867 -50.13 35.63 26.42
CA GLY A 867 -51.24 36.36 25.83
C GLY A 867 -52.22 35.53 24.98
N GLN A 868 -52.00 34.21 24.82
CA GLN A 868 -52.86 33.30 24.07
C GLN A 868 -53.75 32.46 24.99
N ALA A 869 -55.06 32.37 24.70
CA ALA A 869 -55.97 31.52 25.45
C ALA A 869 -55.76 30.04 25.07
N VAL A 870 -55.24 29.24 26.02
CA VAL A 870 -54.83 27.84 25.78
C VAL A 870 -55.83 26.81 26.31
N ASP A 871 -56.62 27.13 27.35
CA ASP A 871 -57.59 26.18 27.93
C ASP A 871 -58.73 26.89 28.69
N THR A 872 -59.78 26.13 29.02
CA THR A 872 -60.86 26.50 29.94
C THR A 872 -61.10 25.38 30.96
N LEU A 873 -60.68 25.60 32.21
CA LEU A 873 -60.67 24.60 33.27
C LEU A 873 -61.95 24.63 34.13
N SER A 874 -62.41 23.46 34.54
CA SER A 874 -63.54 23.28 35.46
C SER A 874 -63.30 22.11 36.41
N ILE A 875 -63.47 22.33 37.71
CA ILE A 875 -63.32 21.32 38.77
C ILE A 875 -64.53 21.31 39.70
N ASP A 876 -64.90 20.15 40.25
CA ASP A 876 -65.85 20.08 41.37
C ASP A 876 -65.17 20.20 42.73
N GLY A 877 -65.95 20.51 43.77
CA GLY A 877 -65.42 20.56 45.14
C GLY A 877 -64.85 19.20 45.56
N GLY A 878 -63.56 19.15 45.82
CA GLY A 878 -62.82 17.93 46.15
C GLY A 878 -61.92 17.40 45.03
N ASP A 879 -62.05 17.90 43.80
CA ASP A 879 -61.22 17.50 42.66
C ASP A 879 -59.92 18.31 42.59
N SER A 880 -58.90 17.71 41.96
CA SER A 880 -57.68 18.37 41.53
C SER A 880 -57.42 18.11 40.05
N LEU A 881 -56.99 19.13 39.31
CA LEU A 881 -56.71 19.05 37.88
C LEU A 881 -55.33 19.61 37.57
N ALA A 882 -54.50 18.84 36.88
CA ALA A 882 -53.24 19.30 36.29
C ALA A 882 -53.32 19.28 34.76
N ARG A 883 -52.75 20.29 34.12
CA ARG A 883 -52.65 20.42 32.65
C ARG A 883 -51.27 20.91 32.26
N THR A 884 -50.71 20.33 31.20
CA THR A 884 -49.41 20.72 30.65
C THR A 884 -49.60 21.32 29.26
N TYR A 885 -48.94 22.44 29.00
CA TYR A 885 -48.99 23.17 27.74
C TYR A 885 -47.59 23.34 27.17
N ASP A 886 -47.47 23.23 25.85
CA ASP A 886 -46.25 23.61 25.14
C ASP A 886 -46.30 25.09 24.80
N VAL A 887 -45.28 25.84 25.21
CA VAL A 887 -45.25 27.30 25.19
C VAL A 887 -43.92 27.76 24.59
N ILE A 888 -43.94 28.82 23.79
CA ILE A 888 -42.73 29.44 23.27
C ILE A 888 -42.62 30.84 23.87
N VAL A 889 -41.56 31.09 24.64
CA VAL A 889 -41.23 32.40 25.22
C VAL A 889 -40.30 33.13 24.25
N ARG A 890 -40.55 34.43 24.03
CA ARG A 890 -39.88 35.24 22.99
C ARG A 890 -39.39 36.60 23.47
N ASP A 891 -39.65 36.95 24.72
CA ASP A 891 -39.33 38.24 25.33
C ASP A 891 -38.61 38.11 26.68
N GLY A 892 -38.10 36.92 27.00
CA GLY A 892 -37.39 36.61 28.23
C GLY A 892 -38.27 36.48 29.48
N GLN A 893 -39.60 36.45 29.34
CA GLN A 893 -40.51 36.36 30.49
C GLN A 893 -41.77 35.55 30.16
N LEU A 894 -42.02 34.49 30.94
CA LEU A 894 -43.26 33.73 30.84
C LEU A 894 -44.37 34.38 31.65
N THR A 895 -45.54 34.58 31.03
CA THR A 895 -46.74 35.16 31.63
C THR A 895 -47.90 34.17 31.64
N LEU A 896 -48.43 33.86 32.84
CA LEU A 896 -49.61 33.02 33.06
C LEU A 896 -50.75 33.86 33.63
N THR A 897 -51.86 33.95 32.91
CA THR A 897 -53.08 34.61 33.36
C THR A 897 -54.21 33.61 33.55
N ILE A 898 -54.84 33.61 34.73
CA ILE A 898 -56.06 32.85 34.99
C ILE A 898 -57.24 33.81 35.22
N MET A 899 -58.28 33.66 34.40
CA MET A 899 -59.47 34.50 34.46
C MET A 899 -60.65 33.76 35.08
N ARG A 900 -61.44 34.48 35.88
CA ARG A 900 -62.60 33.91 36.55
C ARG A 900 -63.66 33.48 35.53
N GLY A 901 -64.13 32.25 35.70
CA GLY A 901 -65.19 31.67 34.89
C GLY A 901 -66.61 31.97 35.37
N THR A 902 -67.52 31.04 35.05
CA THR A 902 -68.96 31.19 35.25
C THR A 902 -69.40 31.03 36.70
N THR A 903 -68.71 30.21 37.50
CA THR A 903 -68.99 30.00 38.92
C THR A 903 -67.70 29.74 39.71
N GLY A 904 -67.68 30.10 41.00
CA GLY A 904 -66.50 29.97 41.86
C GLY A 904 -65.49 31.13 41.70
N PHE A 905 -64.24 30.88 42.06
CA PHE A 905 -63.09 31.77 41.88
C PHE A 905 -62.22 31.29 40.70
N ALA A 906 -61.38 32.18 40.16
CA ALA A 906 -60.18 31.72 39.46
C ALA A 906 -59.14 31.35 40.49
N ILE A 907 -58.59 30.15 40.41
CA ILE A 907 -57.62 29.62 41.39
C ILE A 907 -56.40 29.07 40.68
N ILE A 908 -55.26 29.08 41.37
CA ILE A 908 -54.05 28.32 41.04
C ILE A 908 -53.45 27.77 42.33
N ASN A 909 -53.05 26.51 42.29
CA ASN A 909 -52.37 25.87 43.41
C ASN A 909 -50.89 25.69 43.08
N SER A 910 -50.54 25.27 41.87
CA SER A 910 -49.12 25.17 41.49
C SER A 910 -48.84 25.45 40.01
N LEU A 911 -47.59 25.87 39.74
CA LEU A 911 -47.01 26.08 38.42
C LEU A 911 -45.65 25.38 38.33
N GLU A 912 -45.41 24.63 37.26
CA GLU A 912 -44.09 24.10 36.91
C GLU A 912 -43.71 24.60 35.51
N VAL A 913 -42.50 25.15 35.35
CA VAL A 913 -41.94 25.60 34.06
C VAL A 913 -40.70 24.76 33.75
N ILE A 914 -40.70 24.07 32.61
CA ILE A 914 -39.68 23.08 32.23
C ILE A 914 -39.19 23.41 30.81
N PRO A 915 -37.89 23.70 30.58
CA PRO A 915 -37.34 23.93 29.24
C PRO A 915 -37.53 22.72 28.30
N LYS A 916 -37.91 22.95 27.04
CA LYS A 916 -37.85 21.96 25.96
C LYS A 916 -36.55 22.15 25.18
N ARG A 917 -35.59 21.22 25.33
CA ARG A 917 -34.37 21.22 24.51
C ARG A 917 -34.72 20.87 23.06
N ARG A 918 -34.30 21.68 22.08
CA ARG A 918 -34.17 21.25 20.68
C ARG A 918 -32.74 20.73 20.51
N PHE A 919 -32.63 19.51 20.01
CA PHE A 919 -31.34 18.97 19.58
C PHE A 919 -31.21 19.24 18.07
N ASP A 920 -30.08 19.80 17.63
CA ASP A 920 -29.75 19.86 16.21
C ASP A 920 -29.50 18.45 15.69
N ALA A 921 -30.03 18.12 14.50
CA ALA A 921 -29.85 16.80 13.91
C ALA A 921 -28.38 16.60 13.52
N GLY A 922 -27.79 15.50 13.98
CA GLY A 922 -26.43 15.10 13.66
C GLY A 922 -26.16 13.64 14.02
N VAL A 923 -25.13 13.07 13.41
CA VAL A 923 -24.60 11.72 13.70
C VAL A 923 -23.25 11.93 14.37
N LEU A 924 -23.03 11.30 15.52
CA LEU A 924 -21.79 11.38 16.26
C LEU A 924 -21.13 10.00 16.32
N LEU A 925 -19.87 9.94 15.94
CA LEU A 925 -19.01 8.79 16.18
C LEU A 925 -18.16 9.04 17.41
N LYS A 926 -18.16 8.09 18.35
CA LYS A 926 -17.24 8.08 19.49
C LYS A 926 -16.34 6.87 19.38
N ALA A 927 -15.06 7.14 19.15
CA ALA A 927 -13.97 6.19 19.08
C ALA A 927 -12.75 6.77 19.82
N SER A 928 -11.80 5.92 20.16
CA SER A 928 -10.44 6.40 20.50
C SER A 928 -9.81 7.02 19.24
N PRO A 929 -8.87 7.99 19.37
CA PRO A 929 -8.25 8.68 18.23
C PRO A 929 -7.58 7.74 17.22
N VAL A 930 -7.08 6.61 17.71
CA VAL A 930 -6.67 5.45 16.93
C VAL A 930 -7.24 4.22 17.63
N LEU A 931 -7.89 3.34 16.88
CA LEU A 931 -8.43 2.08 17.37
C LEU A 931 -7.48 0.95 16.94
N PHE A 932 -7.07 0.12 17.90
CA PHE A 932 -6.19 -1.01 17.64
C PHE A 932 -6.99 -2.31 17.66
N THR A 933 -6.88 -3.10 16.59
CA THR A 933 -7.15 -4.54 16.62
C THR A 933 -5.82 -5.29 16.70
N THR A 934 -5.83 -6.59 16.95
CA THR A 934 -4.61 -7.42 16.91
C THR A 934 -4.92 -8.72 16.18
N GLU A 935 -3.95 -9.30 15.48
CA GLU A 935 -4.09 -10.62 14.84
C GLU A 935 -4.48 -11.73 15.84
N LYS A 936 -4.08 -11.62 17.11
CA LYS A 936 -4.61 -12.46 18.21
C LYS A 936 -6.11 -12.33 18.55
N SER A 937 -6.96 -11.96 17.59
CA SER A 937 -8.38 -11.67 17.77
C SER A 937 -8.65 -10.45 18.66
N GLY A 938 -7.72 -9.48 18.71
CA GLY A 938 -7.89 -8.22 19.39
C GLY A 938 -9.04 -7.43 18.77
N SER A 939 -9.98 -6.98 19.58
CA SER A 939 -11.16 -6.27 19.10
C SER A 939 -11.17 -4.80 19.54
N ALA A 940 -11.39 -3.91 18.58
CA ALA A 940 -11.72 -2.52 18.82
C ALA A 940 -13.23 -2.32 18.79
N GLN A 941 -13.71 -1.23 19.42
CA GLN A 941 -15.11 -0.84 19.32
C GLN A 941 -15.26 0.67 19.16
N PHE A 942 -16.26 1.07 18.37
CA PHE A 942 -16.74 2.44 18.31
C PHE A 942 -18.26 2.48 18.50
N THR A 943 -18.79 3.66 18.82
CA THR A 943 -20.23 3.85 18.99
C THR A 943 -20.75 4.92 18.04
N VAL A 944 -21.92 4.64 17.47
CA VAL A 944 -22.70 5.58 16.65
C VAL A 944 -23.87 6.10 17.48
N GLU A 945 -24.08 7.42 17.50
CA GLU A 945 -25.16 8.09 18.23
C GLU A 945 -25.87 9.12 17.35
N LEU A 946 -27.18 9.34 17.55
CA LEU A 946 -27.88 10.49 17.00
C LEU A 946 -27.97 11.60 18.04
N LEU A 947 -27.66 12.83 17.63
CA LEU A 947 -27.75 14.00 18.50
C LEU A 947 -29.20 14.40 18.81
N ALA A 948 -30.17 14.01 17.97
CA ALA A 948 -31.59 14.36 18.07
C ALA A 948 -32.53 13.16 17.76
N PRO A 949 -33.79 13.16 18.23
CA PRO A 949 -34.78 12.17 17.83
C PRO A 949 -35.14 12.29 16.34
N PRO A 950 -35.01 11.22 15.53
CA PRO A 950 -35.47 11.23 14.15
C PRO A 950 -36.99 10.99 14.12
N THR A 951 -37.66 11.54 13.10
CA THR A 951 -39.10 11.37 12.84
C THR A 951 -39.41 10.12 12.01
N GLU A 952 -38.42 9.63 11.26
CA GLU A 952 -38.45 8.39 10.47
C GLU A 952 -37.14 7.62 10.71
N ALA A 953 -37.08 6.33 10.35
CA ALA A 953 -35.88 5.53 10.60
C ALA A 953 -34.64 6.07 9.85
N VAL A 954 -33.49 6.09 10.50
CA VAL A 954 -32.17 6.49 9.97
C VAL A 954 -31.30 5.24 9.87
N THR A 955 -30.78 4.94 8.68
CA THR A 955 -29.91 3.79 8.42
C THR A 955 -28.53 4.27 7.96
N ILE A 956 -27.47 3.71 8.53
CA ILE A 956 -26.06 3.96 8.15
C ILE A 956 -25.45 2.60 7.80
N LEU A 957 -24.88 2.46 6.59
CA LEU A 957 -24.17 1.26 6.14
C LEU A 957 -22.69 1.35 6.53
N LEU A 958 -22.09 0.19 6.82
CA LEU A 958 -20.71 0.04 7.28
C LEU A 958 -20.00 -1.03 6.43
N ASN A 959 -18.76 -0.76 6.00
CA ASN A 959 -17.93 -1.73 5.28
C ASN A 959 -16.45 -1.60 5.68
N SER A 960 -15.72 -2.72 5.76
CA SER A 960 -14.25 -2.67 5.92
C SER A 960 -13.58 -2.41 4.58
N SER A 961 -12.58 -1.52 4.54
CA SER A 961 -11.71 -1.33 3.38
C SER A 961 -10.84 -2.55 3.12
N ASP A 962 -10.51 -3.29 4.19
CA ASP A 962 -9.82 -4.56 4.13
C ASP A 962 -10.45 -5.59 5.07
N VAL A 963 -10.90 -6.70 4.51
CA VAL A 963 -11.56 -7.78 5.27
C VAL A 963 -10.58 -8.87 5.69
N THR A 964 -9.34 -8.83 5.21
CA THR A 964 -8.26 -9.68 5.74
C THR A 964 -7.70 -9.12 7.04
N GLU A 965 -7.87 -7.81 7.29
CA GLU A 965 -7.38 -7.14 8.52
C GLU A 965 -8.44 -6.97 9.60
N GLY A 966 -9.71 -6.85 9.21
CA GLY A 966 -10.75 -6.48 10.15
C GLY A 966 -12.16 -6.86 9.70
N VAL A 967 -12.87 -7.59 10.56
CA VAL A 967 -14.27 -7.97 10.33
C VAL A 967 -15.23 -7.27 11.29
N LEU A 968 -16.37 -6.83 10.74
CA LEU A 968 -17.41 -6.09 11.46
C LEU A 968 -18.45 -7.02 12.09
N SER A 969 -18.81 -6.74 13.34
CA SER A 969 -19.95 -7.38 14.02
C SER A 969 -21.33 -7.07 13.40
N ALA A 970 -21.45 -5.97 12.66
CA ALA A 970 -22.65 -5.58 11.91
C ALA A 970 -22.30 -4.71 10.69
N THR A 971 -23.01 -4.89 9.58
CA THR A 971 -22.81 -4.14 8.31
C THR A 971 -23.69 -2.88 8.20
N HIS A 972 -24.52 -2.60 9.20
CA HIS A 972 -25.36 -1.41 9.27
C HIS A 972 -25.88 -1.17 10.69
N VAL A 973 -26.23 0.08 11.00
CA VAL A 973 -26.93 0.49 12.23
C VAL A 973 -28.23 1.21 11.89
N VAL A 974 -29.27 1.02 12.71
CA VAL A 974 -30.62 1.57 12.45
C VAL A 974 -31.19 2.27 13.68
N PHE A 975 -31.39 3.58 13.57
CA PHE A 975 -32.05 4.40 14.58
C PHE A 975 -33.49 4.72 14.17
N ASN A 976 -34.40 4.73 15.13
CA ASN A 976 -35.81 5.02 14.99
C ASN A 976 -36.25 5.90 16.18
N PRO A 977 -37.47 6.47 16.15
CA PRO A 977 -37.92 7.39 17.18
C PRO A 977 -37.91 6.82 18.62
N LEU A 978 -37.80 5.50 18.80
CA LEU A 978 -37.81 4.82 20.10
C LEU A 978 -36.41 4.41 20.60
N ASN A 979 -35.39 4.36 19.74
CA ASN A 979 -34.03 3.93 20.11
C ASN A 979 -32.92 4.91 19.74
N TRP A 980 -33.25 6.09 19.19
CA TRP A 980 -32.27 7.11 18.76
C TRP A 980 -31.27 7.52 19.85
N ASN A 981 -31.71 7.48 21.11
CA ASN A 981 -30.91 7.85 22.28
C ASN A 981 -30.15 6.67 22.88
N GLN A 982 -30.08 5.53 22.19
CA GLN A 982 -29.29 4.38 22.58
C GLN A 982 -28.08 4.30 21.63
N PRO A 983 -26.84 4.48 22.14
CA PRO A 983 -25.65 4.29 21.34
C PRO A 983 -25.62 2.89 20.73
N GLN A 984 -25.32 2.78 19.44
CA GLN A 984 -25.11 1.49 18.78
C GLN A 984 -23.62 1.22 18.69
N THR A 985 -23.18 0.19 19.40
CA THR A 985 -21.79 -0.26 19.43
C THR A 985 -21.50 -1.17 18.24
N VAL A 986 -20.43 -0.86 17.52
CA VAL A 986 -19.87 -1.71 16.46
C VAL A 986 -18.53 -2.21 16.96
N ILE A 987 -18.40 -3.54 17.03
CA ILE A 987 -17.14 -4.23 17.32
C ILE A 987 -16.46 -4.55 15.98
N VAL A 988 -15.18 -4.21 15.88
CA VAL A 988 -14.27 -4.62 14.81
C VAL A 988 -13.30 -5.62 15.42
N THR A 989 -13.14 -6.79 14.80
CA THR A 989 -12.23 -7.84 15.27
C THR A 989 -11.11 -8.01 14.25
N GLY A 990 -9.86 -7.94 14.72
CA GLY A 990 -8.69 -8.26 13.91
C GLY A 990 -8.78 -9.69 13.42
N VAL A 991 -8.31 -9.92 12.20
CA VAL A 991 -8.27 -11.25 11.59
C VAL A 991 -6.81 -11.68 11.56
N ASP A 992 -6.55 -12.86 12.12
CA ASP A 992 -5.25 -13.53 12.12
C ASP A 992 -5.00 -14.12 10.74
N ASP A 993 -3.93 -13.72 10.06
CA ASP A 993 -3.62 -14.21 8.71
C ASP A 993 -2.28 -14.96 8.59
N ASP A 994 -1.59 -15.23 9.72
CA ASP A 994 -0.30 -15.94 9.82
C ASP A 994 0.81 -15.32 8.93
N VAL A 995 0.71 -14.04 8.55
CA VAL A 995 1.67 -13.33 7.69
C VAL A 995 2.23 -12.11 8.40
N GLN A 996 3.56 -12.03 8.53
CA GLN A 996 4.25 -10.88 9.08
C GLN A 996 4.26 -9.71 8.08
N ASP A 997 3.23 -8.85 8.13
CA ASP A 997 3.10 -7.65 7.30
C ASP A 997 3.21 -6.33 8.09
N GLY A 998 3.44 -6.41 9.41
CA GLY A 998 3.57 -5.26 10.30
C GLY A 998 2.22 -4.61 10.61
N ASP A 999 2.19 -3.63 11.54
CA ASP A 999 0.94 -2.95 11.90
C ASP A 999 0.19 -2.37 10.67
N VAL A 1000 -0.89 -3.02 10.21
CA VAL A 1000 -1.65 -2.61 9.01
C VAL A 1000 -2.73 -1.59 9.35
N ILE A 1001 -2.73 -0.44 8.65
CA ILE A 1001 -3.75 0.59 8.81
C ILE A 1001 -4.90 0.39 7.81
N TYR A 1002 -6.13 0.27 8.30
CA TYR A 1002 -7.34 0.13 7.48
C TYR A 1002 -8.50 1.00 7.99
N GLN A 1003 -9.59 1.09 7.19
CA GLN A 1003 -10.74 1.96 7.49
C GLN A 1003 -12.07 1.19 7.52
N ILE A 1004 -12.95 1.59 8.43
CA ILE A 1004 -14.38 1.30 8.33
C ILE A 1004 -15.05 2.46 7.62
N ILE A 1005 -15.46 2.20 6.37
CA ILE A 1005 -16.13 3.14 5.49
C ILE A 1005 -17.61 3.22 5.91
N THR A 1006 -18.07 4.42 6.23
CA THR A 1006 -19.47 4.69 6.58
C THR A 1006 -20.19 5.38 5.43
N SER A 1007 -21.45 4.99 5.18
CA SER A 1007 -22.26 5.67 4.17
C SER A 1007 -22.93 6.91 4.74
N SER A 1008 -23.21 7.92 3.91
CA SER A 1008 -24.14 8.99 4.28
C SER A 1008 -25.49 8.42 4.76
N ALA A 1009 -26.07 9.03 5.78
CA ALA A 1009 -27.28 8.54 6.42
C ALA A 1009 -28.48 8.50 5.45
N SER A 1010 -29.22 7.38 5.45
CA SER A 1010 -30.42 7.17 4.63
C SER A 1010 -31.67 7.20 5.50
N SER A 1011 -32.60 8.13 5.22
CA SER A 1011 -33.82 8.32 5.99
C SER A 1011 -34.93 9.03 5.20
N LEU A 1012 -36.19 8.78 5.57
CA LEU A 1012 -37.30 9.64 5.12
C LEU A 1012 -37.42 10.93 5.96
N ASP A 1013 -36.65 11.05 7.05
CA ASP A 1013 -36.48 12.28 7.79
C ASP A 1013 -35.49 13.19 7.04
N SER A 1014 -36.00 14.31 6.54
CA SER A 1014 -35.19 15.29 5.81
C SER A 1014 -34.05 15.90 6.63
N ALA A 1015 -34.11 15.84 7.97
CA ALA A 1015 -33.04 16.33 8.83
C ALA A 1015 -31.82 15.37 8.86
N TYR A 1016 -32.03 14.09 8.53
CA TYR A 1016 -30.98 13.06 8.53
C TYR A 1016 -30.62 12.55 7.13
N GLN A 1017 -31.49 12.73 6.14
CA GLN A 1017 -31.25 12.25 4.79
C GLN A 1017 -30.02 12.91 4.15
N GLY A 1018 -29.02 12.09 3.83
CA GLY A 1018 -27.79 12.51 3.16
C GLY A 1018 -26.79 13.23 4.07
N LEU A 1019 -26.95 13.13 5.40
CA LEU A 1019 -25.90 13.59 6.32
C LEU A 1019 -24.65 12.74 6.14
N ASP A 1020 -23.51 13.42 5.99
CA ASP A 1020 -22.21 12.79 5.93
C ASP A 1020 -21.82 12.22 7.30
N VAL A 1021 -21.16 11.07 7.31
CA VAL A 1021 -20.72 10.39 8.53
C VAL A 1021 -19.24 10.11 8.33
N ASP A 1022 -18.41 10.46 9.32
CA ASP A 1022 -16.97 10.30 9.22
C ASP A 1022 -16.59 8.80 9.17
N ASP A 1023 -15.47 8.48 8.52
CA ASP A 1023 -14.92 7.12 8.53
C ASP A 1023 -14.13 6.87 9.81
N VAL A 1024 -13.96 5.60 10.18
CA VAL A 1024 -13.21 5.19 11.38
C VAL A 1024 -11.91 4.51 10.96
N SER A 1025 -10.77 5.06 11.35
CA SER A 1025 -9.44 4.47 11.10
C SER A 1025 -9.05 3.48 12.20
N LEU A 1026 -8.48 2.34 11.82
CA LEU A 1026 -7.96 1.31 12.71
C LEU A 1026 -6.55 0.91 12.29
N VAL A 1027 -5.79 0.39 13.26
CA VAL A 1027 -4.52 -0.30 13.06
C VAL A 1027 -4.72 -1.74 13.54
N ASN A 1028 -4.55 -2.72 12.66
CA ASN A 1028 -4.34 -4.10 13.08
C ASN A 1028 -2.89 -4.20 13.56
N GLN A 1029 -2.66 -4.53 14.83
CA GLN A 1029 -1.32 -4.65 15.37
C GLN A 1029 -0.80 -6.05 15.14
N ASP A 1030 0.35 -6.11 14.48
CA ASP A 1030 1.06 -7.34 14.16
C ASP A 1030 1.53 -7.98 15.48
N ASP A 1031 1.06 -9.20 15.76
CA ASP A 1031 1.54 -10.00 16.90
C ASP A 1031 2.53 -11.11 16.54
N ASP A 1032 2.95 -11.16 15.27
CA ASP A 1032 4.04 -11.98 14.76
C ASP A 1032 5.40 -11.35 15.09
N SER A 1033 5.81 -11.51 16.35
CA SER A 1033 7.16 -11.16 16.80
C SER A 1033 8.20 -12.23 16.47
N ASP A 1034 9.47 -11.83 16.31
CA ASP A 1034 10.66 -12.70 16.28
C ASP A 1034 10.90 -13.52 17.60
N GLU A 1035 9.87 -13.87 18.38
CA GLU A 1035 10.03 -14.60 19.64
C GLU A 1035 10.11 -16.12 19.46
N VAL A 1036 11.32 -16.63 19.63
CA VAL A 1036 11.54 -18.04 19.96
C VAL A 1036 10.86 -18.36 21.31
N GLY A 1037 9.88 -19.28 21.32
CA GLY A 1037 9.09 -19.60 22.50
C GLY A 1037 9.92 -20.16 23.66
N PHE A 1038 9.51 -19.93 24.92
CA PHE A 1038 10.11 -20.55 26.10
C PHE A 1038 9.08 -21.33 26.93
N GLU A 1039 9.34 -22.61 27.21
CA GLU A 1039 8.49 -23.50 28.01
C GLU A 1039 9.02 -23.61 29.45
N SER A 1040 8.18 -23.40 30.48
CA SER A 1040 8.59 -23.53 31.89
C SER A 1040 8.95 -24.98 32.27
N ILE A 1041 10.20 -25.21 32.67
CA ILE A 1041 10.74 -26.55 32.97
C ILE A 1041 10.88 -26.81 34.47
N ALA A 1042 11.31 -25.82 35.26
CA ALA A 1042 11.52 -26.02 36.71
C ALA A 1042 11.29 -24.74 37.52
N ARG A 1043 10.83 -24.91 38.77
CA ARG A 1043 10.51 -23.85 39.72
C ARG A 1043 10.95 -24.25 41.13
N PHE A 1044 11.79 -23.44 41.78
CA PHE A 1044 12.34 -23.71 43.11
C PHE A 1044 12.12 -22.54 44.08
N ASP A 1045 11.72 -22.86 45.29
CA ASP A 1045 11.45 -21.94 46.38
C ASP A 1045 12.37 -22.28 47.57
N PHE A 1046 13.20 -21.34 47.98
CA PHE A 1046 14.34 -21.56 48.84
C PHE A 1046 14.07 -21.09 50.27
N GLY A 1047 14.08 -22.03 51.21
CA GLY A 1047 13.52 -21.76 52.52
C GLY A 1047 14.03 -22.65 53.65
N SER A 1048 13.46 -22.46 54.84
CA SER A 1048 13.61 -23.40 55.94
C SER A 1048 12.68 -24.60 55.76
N SER A 1049 12.94 -25.74 56.41
CA SER A 1049 12.01 -26.88 56.37
C SER A 1049 10.66 -26.64 57.06
N SER A 1050 10.46 -25.46 57.64
CA SER A 1050 9.24 -25.06 58.33
C SER A 1050 8.53 -23.86 57.71
N SER A 1051 9.12 -23.22 56.69
CA SER A 1051 8.47 -22.12 55.99
C SER A 1051 7.50 -22.64 54.92
N PRO A 1052 6.43 -21.89 54.62
CA PRO A 1052 5.52 -22.20 53.51
C PRO A 1052 6.23 -22.22 52.16
N VAL A 1053 5.58 -22.85 51.17
CA VAL A 1053 6.12 -23.05 49.82
C VAL A 1053 5.07 -22.55 48.84
N GLU A 1054 5.49 -21.73 47.88
CA GLU A 1054 4.57 -21.19 46.87
C GLU A 1054 3.97 -22.31 46.00
N GLY A 1055 2.72 -22.12 45.59
CA GLY A 1055 2.00 -23.09 44.77
C GLY A 1055 2.73 -23.35 43.44
N GLY A 1056 3.11 -24.61 43.20
CA GLY A 1056 3.80 -25.02 41.97
C GLY A 1056 5.33 -24.93 42.01
N TYR A 1057 5.91 -24.53 43.15
CA TYR A 1057 7.36 -24.52 43.36
C TYR A 1057 7.83 -25.72 44.17
N THR A 1058 9.06 -26.14 43.91
CA THR A 1058 9.73 -27.20 44.67
C THR A 1058 10.52 -26.58 45.82
N GLN A 1059 10.22 -27.00 47.06
CA GLN A 1059 10.94 -26.51 48.23
C GLN A 1059 12.40 -26.97 48.22
N VAL A 1060 13.32 -26.04 48.49
CA VAL A 1060 14.74 -26.30 48.65
C VAL A 1060 15.20 -25.79 50.01
N VAL A 1061 15.67 -26.70 50.86
CA VAL A 1061 16.21 -26.38 52.18
C VAL A 1061 17.74 -26.49 52.22
N PRO A 1062 18.43 -25.90 53.23
CA PRO A 1062 19.90 -25.94 53.28
C PRO A 1062 20.53 -27.34 53.35
N ALA A 1063 19.74 -28.35 53.73
CA ALA A 1063 20.18 -29.74 53.80
C ALA A 1063 20.11 -30.48 52.46
N ASP A 1064 19.44 -29.92 51.44
CA ASP A 1064 19.23 -30.56 50.14
C ASP A 1064 20.51 -30.49 49.30
N ARG A 1065 21.44 -31.39 49.58
CA ARG A 1065 22.64 -31.56 48.77
C ARG A 1065 22.27 -32.20 47.44
N TYR A 1066 22.97 -31.77 46.39
CA TYR A 1066 22.75 -32.30 45.04
C TYR A 1066 22.77 -33.83 45.05
N ASN A 1067 21.73 -34.40 44.44
CA ASN A 1067 21.52 -35.84 44.31
C ASN A 1067 21.01 -36.12 42.90
N ALA A 1068 21.76 -36.89 42.11
CA ALA A 1068 21.42 -37.26 40.74
C ALA A 1068 20.06 -38.01 40.60
N VAL A 1069 19.50 -38.55 41.69
CA VAL A 1069 18.15 -39.14 41.66
C VAL A 1069 17.06 -38.08 41.74
N ALA A 1070 17.29 -36.99 42.50
CA ALA A 1070 16.36 -35.87 42.59
C ALA A 1070 16.53 -34.89 41.42
N GLY A 1071 17.71 -34.86 40.81
CA GLY A 1071 18.04 -33.99 39.69
C GLY A 1071 18.31 -32.54 40.09
N TYR A 1072 18.38 -32.22 41.38
CA TYR A 1072 18.73 -30.89 41.86
C TYR A 1072 19.34 -30.90 43.27
N GLY A 1073 19.96 -29.79 43.68
CA GLY A 1073 20.40 -29.53 45.05
C GLY A 1073 21.67 -28.68 45.17
N TRP A 1074 22.08 -28.38 46.40
CA TRP A 1074 23.30 -27.62 46.71
C TRP A 1074 24.56 -28.45 46.50
N LEU A 1075 25.39 -28.07 45.52
CA LEU A 1075 26.72 -28.66 45.27
C LEU A 1075 27.73 -28.25 46.35
N SER A 1076 27.68 -27.01 46.81
CA SER A 1076 28.63 -26.46 47.77
C SER A 1076 28.02 -25.32 48.59
N GLY A 1077 28.73 -24.87 49.62
CA GLY A 1077 28.32 -23.77 50.50
C GLY A 1077 27.82 -24.21 51.88
N ALA A 1078 28.13 -23.39 52.88
CA ALA A 1078 27.60 -23.50 54.25
C ALA A 1078 26.24 -22.81 54.34
N VAL A 1079 25.27 -23.35 53.59
CA VAL A 1079 23.94 -22.75 53.40
C VAL A 1079 23.16 -22.76 54.71
N GLY A 1080 22.51 -21.64 55.01
CA GLY A 1080 21.49 -21.52 56.06
C GLY A 1080 20.20 -20.95 55.48
N ALA A 1081 19.12 -20.95 56.25
CA ALA A 1081 17.83 -20.37 55.85
C ALA A 1081 17.37 -19.26 56.81
N ARG A 1082 16.53 -18.35 56.31
CA ARG A 1082 15.79 -17.37 57.12
C ARG A 1082 14.34 -17.33 56.63
N ASP A 1083 13.41 -17.23 57.56
CA ASP A 1083 11.99 -16.94 57.30
C ASP A 1083 11.62 -15.63 58.01
N ARG A 1084 11.22 -14.63 57.22
CA ARG A 1084 10.79 -13.30 57.65
C ARG A 1084 9.26 -13.22 57.54
N VAL A 1085 8.59 -13.84 58.51
CA VAL A 1085 7.11 -13.89 58.64
C VAL A 1085 6.38 -12.60 58.20
N ASN A 1086 5.18 -12.75 57.59
CA ASN A 1086 4.29 -11.70 57.04
C ASN A 1086 4.64 -11.16 55.63
N ALA A 1087 5.13 -12.00 54.72
CA ALA A 1087 5.23 -11.72 53.28
C ALA A 1087 4.64 -12.90 52.46
N THR A 1088 4.64 -12.81 51.13
CA THR A 1088 4.27 -13.88 50.18
C THR A 1088 5.17 -15.10 50.37
N ASP A 1089 4.73 -16.27 49.90
CA ASP A 1089 5.49 -17.49 50.12
C ASP A 1089 6.84 -17.46 49.36
N LEU A 1090 6.95 -16.78 48.21
CA LEU A 1090 8.24 -16.59 47.50
C LEU A 1090 9.19 -15.54 48.12
N ASP A 1091 8.67 -14.50 48.79
CA ASP A 1091 9.51 -13.38 49.23
C ASP A 1091 9.80 -13.40 50.74
N ARG A 1092 9.14 -14.29 51.50
CA ARG A 1092 9.29 -14.33 52.96
C ARG A 1092 10.55 -15.04 53.41
N ASP A 1093 11.03 -16.02 52.65
CA ASP A 1093 12.16 -16.86 53.02
C ASP A 1093 13.19 -16.98 51.91
N PHE A 1094 14.41 -17.32 52.33
CA PHE A 1094 15.54 -17.47 51.44
C PHE A 1094 16.59 -18.39 52.06
N ASN A 1095 17.35 -19.04 51.19
CA ASN A 1095 18.62 -19.67 51.55
C ASN A 1095 19.77 -18.68 51.38
N HIS A 1096 20.77 -18.75 52.24
CA HIS A 1096 21.87 -17.79 52.28
C HIS A 1096 23.20 -18.38 52.74
N VAL A 1097 24.28 -17.67 52.39
CA VAL A 1097 25.61 -17.85 52.99
C VAL A 1097 26.15 -16.56 53.59
N ALA A 1098 26.72 -16.68 54.79
CA ALA A 1098 27.29 -15.55 55.54
C ALA A 1098 28.74 -15.22 55.18
N SER A 1099 29.43 -16.12 54.46
CA SER A 1099 30.78 -15.93 53.94
C SER A 1099 31.06 -16.92 52.81
N GLY A 1100 31.75 -16.48 51.74
CA GLY A 1100 32.06 -17.32 50.58
C GLY A 1100 30.93 -17.37 49.57
N GLU A 1101 30.67 -18.56 49.03
CA GLU A 1101 29.71 -18.82 47.95
C GLU A 1101 28.82 -20.02 48.25
N MET A 1102 27.68 -20.09 47.58
CA MET A 1102 26.83 -21.27 47.48
C MET A 1102 26.54 -21.56 46.02
N VAL A 1103 26.51 -22.84 45.67
CA VAL A 1103 26.28 -23.30 44.30
C VAL A 1103 25.12 -24.29 44.30
N PHE A 1104 24.07 -23.97 43.58
CA PHE A 1104 22.91 -24.82 43.34
C PHE A 1104 22.99 -25.40 41.94
N ALA A 1105 22.59 -26.68 41.78
CA ALA A 1105 22.58 -27.32 40.48
C ALA A 1105 21.23 -27.99 40.19
N VAL A 1106 20.89 -28.06 38.89
CA VAL A 1106 19.69 -28.69 38.35
C VAL A 1106 20.04 -29.43 37.06
N ASP A 1107 19.71 -30.72 36.97
CA ASP A 1107 19.90 -31.51 35.76
C ASP A 1107 18.88 -31.10 34.69
N LEU A 1108 19.35 -30.67 33.52
CA LEU A 1108 18.53 -30.18 32.40
C LEU A 1108 19.04 -30.78 31.08
N ALA A 1109 18.19 -30.87 30.06
CA ALA A 1109 18.68 -31.26 28.74
C ALA A 1109 19.58 -30.17 28.15
N ASN A 1110 20.50 -30.53 27.26
CA ASN A 1110 21.27 -29.51 26.53
C ASN A 1110 20.33 -28.60 25.72
N GLY A 1111 20.58 -27.30 25.75
CA GLY A 1111 19.74 -26.29 25.12
C GLY A 1111 19.90 -24.92 25.76
N VAL A 1112 19.18 -23.94 25.22
CA VAL A 1112 19.15 -22.58 25.73
C VAL A 1112 17.96 -22.41 26.66
N TYR A 1113 18.19 -21.77 27.79
CA TYR A 1113 17.20 -21.58 28.84
C TYR A 1113 17.16 -20.13 29.30
N ARG A 1114 15.99 -19.66 29.69
CA ARG A 1114 15.77 -18.45 30.47
C ARG A 1114 15.73 -18.84 31.95
N VAL A 1115 16.62 -18.26 32.75
CA VAL A 1115 16.81 -18.55 34.17
C VAL A 1115 16.52 -17.29 34.97
N THR A 1116 15.39 -17.27 35.67
CA THR A 1116 14.95 -16.13 36.50
C THR A 1116 15.35 -16.35 37.97
N VAL A 1117 16.17 -15.46 38.49
CA VAL A 1117 16.73 -15.51 39.86
C VAL A 1117 16.10 -14.40 40.70
N SER A 1118 15.49 -14.75 41.83
CA SER A 1118 14.85 -13.78 42.73
C SER A 1118 15.57 -13.67 44.06
N ILE A 1119 15.88 -12.44 44.49
CA ILE A 1119 16.72 -12.12 45.66
C ILE A 1119 16.12 -10.93 46.43
N GLY A 1120 15.88 -11.10 47.72
CA GLY A 1120 15.54 -10.02 48.65
C GLY A 1120 15.57 -10.43 50.13
N ASP A 1121 15.90 -9.47 51.01
CA ASP A 1121 15.65 -9.58 52.47
C ASP A 1121 14.88 -8.36 52.95
N ARG A 1122 13.77 -8.63 53.62
CA ARG A 1122 12.90 -7.60 54.18
C ARG A 1122 13.58 -6.66 55.17
N TYR A 1123 14.54 -7.16 55.94
CA TYR A 1123 15.05 -6.40 57.09
C TYR A 1123 16.44 -5.82 56.90
N TYR A 1124 17.22 -6.35 55.96
CA TYR A 1124 18.62 -5.99 55.80
C TYR A 1124 18.96 -5.78 54.33
N GLY A 1125 19.79 -4.77 54.08
CA GLY A 1125 20.41 -4.61 52.77
C GLY A 1125 21.63 -5.52 52.63
N HIS A 1126 21.95 -5.85 51.39
CA HIS A 1126 23.04 -6.71 50.98
C HIS A 1126 23.72 -6.11 49.75
N GLU A 1127 25.03 -5.89 49.82
CA GLU A 1127 25.74 -5.17 48.77
C GLU A 1127 26.68 -6.09 48.01
N GLY A 1128 26.56 -6.09 46.69
CA GLY A 1128 27.47 -6.73 45.74
C GLY A 1128 27.36 -8.25 45.69
N ILE A 1129 26.17 -8.82 45.87
CA ILE A 1129 25.93 -10.26 45.67
C ILE A 1129 26.27 -10.60 44.22
N GLY A 1130 27.31 -11.40 44.02
CA GLY A 1130 27.70 -11.85 42.68
C GLY A 1130 26.85 -13.03 42.25
N ILE A 1131 26.23 -12.95 41.07
CA ILE A 1131 25.45 -14.03 40.45
C ILE A 1131 26.28 -14.56 39.28
N SER A 1132 26.48 -15.88 39.26
CA SER A 1132 27.12 -16.57 38.14
C SER A 1132 26.28 -17.75 37.70
N ILE A 1133 26.13 -17.93 36.38
CA ILE A 1133 25.40 -19.03 35.75
C ILE A 1133 26.38 -19.73 34.79
N GLU A 1134 26.46 -21.06 34.86
CA GLU A 1134 27.39 -21.86 34.03
C GLU A 1134 28.87 -21.44 34.16
N GLY A 1135 29.23 -20.93 35.34
CA GLY A 1135 30.59 -20.48 35.63
C GLY A 1135 30.92 -19.05 35.18
N GLU A 1136 30.01 -18.40 34.45
CA GLU A 1136 30.16 -17.00 34.02
C GLU A 1136 29.44 -16.04 34.97
N THR A 1137 30.09 -14.93 35.33
CA THR A 1137 29.47 -13.91 36.20
C THR A 1137 28.57 -13.03 35.36
N VAL A 1138 27.25 -13.15 35.56
CA VAL A 1138 26.25 -12.41 34.81
C VAL A 1138 26.00 -11.02 35.41
N GLN A 1139 26.05 -10.90 36.74
CA GLN A 1139 25.79 -9.62 37.41
C GLN A 1139 26.35 -9.59 38.84
N ALA A 1140 26.53 -8.39 39.38
CA ALA A 1140 26.66 -8.15 40.81
C ALA A 1140 25.55 -7.19 41.26
N VAL A 1141 24.74 -7.62 42.24
CA VAL A 1141 23.53 -6.90 42.66
C VAL A 1141 23.64 -6.42 44.09
N SER A 1142 23.08 -5.25 44.36
CA SER A 1142 22.96 -4.70 45.71
C SER A 1142 21.51 -4.36 45.97
N ILE A 1143 20.98 -4.80 47.11
CA ILE A 1143 19.59 -4.59 47.52
C ILE A 1143 19.55 -3.93 48.88
N GLY A 1144 18.64 -3.00 49.08
CA GLY A 1144 18.30 -2.41 50.37
C GLY A 1144 17.36 -3.29 51.20
N PRO A 1145 17.08 -2.92 52.47
CA PRO A 1145 16.04 -3.57 53.26
C PRO A 1145 14.68 -3.46 52.57
N ASN A 1146 13.96 -4.59 52.44
CA ASN A 1146 12.64 -4.67 51.80
C ASN A 1146 12.68 -4.37 50.29
N GLU A 1147 13.83 -4.56 49.67
CA GLU A 1147 14.00 -4.55 48.22
C GLU A 1147 14.17 -5.99 47.73
N PHE A 1148 13.35 -6.36 46.75
CA PHE A 1148 13.36 -7.66 46.10
C PHE A 1148 13.58 -7.43 44.61
N ILE A 1149 14.49 -8.18 44.03
CA ILE A 1149 14.76 -8.18 42.59
C ILE A 1149 14.46 -9.56 42.04
N SER A 1150 13.99 -9.62 40.80
CA SER A 1150 13.77 -10.85 40.08
C SER A 1150 14.19 -10.64 38.63
N GLU A 1151 15.35 -11.19 38.27
CA GLU A 1151 16.01 -10.91 37.00
C GLU A 1151 16.18 -12.20 36.20
N SER A 1152 16.03 -12.11 34.88
CA SER A 1152 16.12 -13.25 33.96
C SER A 1152 17.40 -13.21 33.14
N TYR A 1153 18.07 -14.35 33.03
CA TYR A 1153 19.31 -14.50 32.28
C TYR A 1153 19.19 -15.66 31.29
N LEU A 1154 19.69 -15.51 30.08
CA LEU A 1154 19.82 -16.63 29.15
C LEU A 1154 21.06 -17.46 29.50
N ALA A 1155 20.92 -18.78 29.49
CA ALA A 1155 21.97 -19.73 29.76
C ALA A 1155 21.93 -20.89 28.76
N THR A 1156 23.07 -21.19 28.15
CA THR A 1156 23.22 -22.34 27.25
C THR A 1156 23.82 -23.50 28.02
N ILE A 1157 23.04 -24.57 28.18
CA ILE A 1157 23.45 -25.80 28.87
C ILE A 1157 24.01 -26.77 27.84
N ALA A 1158 25.26 -27.16 28.00
CA ALA A 1158 25.97 -28.02 27.06
C ALA A 1158 26.39 -29.38 27.66
N ASP A 1159 26.38 -29.50 28.99
CA ASP A 1159 26.82 -30.70 29.73
C ASP A 1159 25.68 -31.43 30.45
N GLY A 1160 24.45 -30.93 30.32
CA GLY A 1160 23.25 -31.50 30.89
C GLY A 1160 22.94 -31.06 32.33
N GLN A 1161 23.60 -30.02 32.85
CA GLN A 1161 23.35 -29.52 34.21
C GLN A 1161 23.51 -28.00 34.30
N LEU A 1162 22.48 -27.31 34.77
CA LEU A 1162 22.57 -25.90 35.15
C LEU A 1162 23.23 -25.75 36.51
N THR A 1163 24.16 -24.82 36.64
CA THR A 1163 24.85 -24.42 37.85
C THR A 1163 24.66 -22.92 38.12
N LEU A 1164 23.99 -22.59 39.23
CA LEU A 1164 23.80 -21.23 39.71
C LEU A 1164 24.67 -21.02 40.95
N LYS A 1165 25.61 -20.08 40.87
CA LYS A 1165 26.50 -19.70 41.97
C LYS A 1165 26.17 -18.29 42.46
N LEU A 1166 25.94 -18.16 43.76
CA LEU A 1166 25.85 -16.86 44.42
C LEU A 1166 27.04 -16.65 45.36
N THR A 1167 27.74 -15.53 45.17
CA THR A 1167 28.93 -15.16 45.95
C THR A 1167 28.62 -13.96 46.82
N ARG A 1168 29.00 -14.03 48.10
CA ARG A 1168 28.78 -12.92 49.03
C ARG A 1168 29.61 -11.70 48.61
N GLY A 1169 28.93 -10.57 48.50
CA GLY A 1169 29.54 -9.28 48.26
C GLY A 1169 30.15 -8.61 49.50
N GLN A 1170 30.15 -7.29 49.47
CA GLN A 1170 30.82 -6.44 50.45
C GLN A 1170 30.15 -6.51 51.83
N SER A 1171 28.83 -6.45 51.88
CA SER A 1171 28.06 -6.45 53.13
C SER A 1171 26.83 -7.37 53.04
N GLY A 1172 26.34 -7.85 54.18
CA GLY A 1172 25.16 -8.72 54.20
C GLY A 1172 25.42 -10.20 53.86
N PHE A 1173 24.44 -10.86 53.24
CA PHE A 1173 24.50 -12.25 52.79
C PHE A 1173 24.46 -12.31 51.26
N ALA A 1174 25.00 -13.38 50.67
CA ALA A 1174 24.46 -13.85 49.39
C ALA A 1174 23.24 -14.71 49.71
N LEU A 1175 22.12 -14.43 49.07
CA LEU A 1175 20.85 -15.10 49.33
C LEU A 1175 20.07 -15.35 48.04
N LEU A 1176 19.18 -16.33 48.09
CA LEU A 1176 18.31 -16.72 46.98
C LEU A 1176 16.93 -17.07 47.55
N ASN A 1177 15.90 -16.43 47.02
CA ASN A 1177 14.50 -16.65 47.38
C ASN A 1177 13.86 -17.67 46.44
N SER A 1178 13.93 -17.45 45.13
CA SER A 1178 13.36 -18.37 44.13
C SER A 1178 14.16 -18.46 42.83
N LEU A 1179 13.92 -19.54 42.09
CA LEU A 1179 14.50 -19.81 40.78
C LEU A 1179 13.43 -20.36 39.83
N LEU A 1180 13.21 -19.72 38.69
CA LEU A 1180 12.38 -20.21 37.58
C LEU A 1180 13.27 -20.49 36.37
N ILE A 1181 13.06 -21.64 35.71
CA ILE A 1181 13.84 -22.07 34.56
C ILE A 1181 12.88 -22.43 33.43
N GLU A 1182 13.10 -21.87 32.25
CA GLU A 1182 12.28 -22.03 31.06
C GLU A 1182 13.18 -22.37 29.87
N ARG A 1183 12.80 -23.33 29.03
CA ARG A 1183 13.58 -23.83 27.89
C ARG A 1183 13.09 -23.18 26.61
N GLN A 1184 14.02 -22.71 25.78
CA GLN A 1184 13.71 -22.26 24.43
C GLN A 1184 13.20 -23.44 23.58
N VAL A 1185 11.98 -23.35 23.06
CA VAL A 1185 11.26 -24.40 22.31
C VAL A 1185 11.19 -24.12 20.82
#